data_AF-A0A7X8VGS2-F1
#
_entry.id   AF-A0A7X8VGS2-F1
#
_cell.length_a   1.000
_cell.length_b   1.000
_cell.length_c   1.000
_cell.angle_alpha   90.00
_cell.angle_beta   90.00
_cell.angle_gamma   90.00
#
_symmetry.space_group_name_H-M   'P 1'
#
loop_
_entity.id
_entity.type
_entity.pdbx_description
1 polymer ?
#
loop_
_entity_poly.entity_id
_entity_poly.type
_entity_poly.pdbx_seq_one_letter_code
_entity_poly.pdbx_strand_id
1 'polypeptide(L)'
;MRTILNFNEKWAFTKQAAAVPTSLPADWERVNLPHTWNGVDGQDGGNDYYRGAAYYAKIVNKAELPVAERFYLELQGANSSADVYVDGKHLARHDGGYSTWRVDLTEHLGMMSLLVVKVDNSANNTVYPQMADFTFYGGLYRDVQIICVSESHFDLDHYGSPGLAVTPEIVGTDAKVTVETWVTNMKPGQTLRYALYTGCGREVTTTETAETKVELEIKDVRLWHGRKDPYLYIAKIELLEGGNIVDNVSTRFGCRRFEIDPDNGFILNGEEYPLRGVSRHQDRPGIGNALLPEHHEEDIDLICEMGATTVRLAHYQHDQYFYDLCDERGMVVWAEIPYISKHMPTGRENTISQMKELVIQSHNHPSIVVWGLSNEITIGGSDEDLLENHRILNDLCHELDKTRLTAVAAVSMCKIDDPYLSIPDVVSYNHYFGWYGGETGMNGPWFDNFHATHPNIPIGCSEYGCEGLDWHTSDPKQGDYTEEYQTYYHEELIKQFFTRKYLWATHVWNMFDFGSDARAEGGTNGRNHKGLVSFDRKYKKDSFYAYKAWLSDEPFVHLTSKRYTDRVEEVTRVTVYSNLPEVELFANGVSLGKKTAKDHFFRFEVPNVGETRLEAVAGDCRDESVIRKVKTFNEAYRLVDKGAVLNWFDVTEPEGFLSLNDKMGTVLKTCAGMQMFVNMIRKLMNGNGNVELAGFEINAEMLGMLSSFTVLRLFTMMTGMFNVKFTKEQLLGINEQLNRIPRPRK
;
A
#
# COMPACT_ATOMS: atom_id res chain seq x y z
N MET A 1 7.91 -29.63 -24.59
CA MET A 1 7.55 -29.44 -23.16
C MET A 1 8.14 -28.14 -22.68
N ARG A 2 7.31 -27.24 -22.13
CA ARG A 2 7.70 -25.92 -21.63
C ARG A 2 8.80 -25.99 -20.59
N THR A 3 9.81 -25.15 -20.76
CA THR A 3 10.86 -24.92 -19.77
C THR A 3 10.99 -23.43 -19.54
N ILE A 4 11.14 -23.05 -18.28
CA ILE A 4 11.31 -21.66 -17.86
C ILE A 4 12.71 -21.54 -17.27
N LEU A 5 13.51 -20.62 -17.80
CA LEU A 5 14.83 -20.32 -17.29
C LEU A 5 14.83 -18.95 -16.62
N ASN A 6 15.23 -18.91 -15.34
CA ASN A 6 15.55 -17.64 -14.70
C ASN A 6 16.76 -17.00 -15.40
N PHE A 7 16.66 -15.71 -15.71
CA PHE A 7 17.65 -14.98 -16.49
C PHE A 7 18.21 -13.78 -15.72
N ASN A 8 18.24 -13.86 -14.38
CA ASN A 8 18.54 -12.72 -13.51
C ASN A 8 20.03 -12.40 -13.35
N GLU A 9 20.94 -13.37 -13.54
CA GLU A 9 22.34 -13.17 -13.16
C GLU A 9 23.14 -12.30 -14.15
N LYS A 10 24.06 -11.47 -13.65
CA LYS A 10 25.18 -10.85 -14.39
C LYS A 10 24.76 -10.03 -15.62
N TRP A 11 23.77 -9.16 -15.47
CA TRP A 11 23.45 -8.14 -16.48
C TRP A 11 24.49 -7.02 -16.46
N ALA A 12 24.87 -6.53 -17.63
CA ALA A 12 25.63 -5.28 -17.77
C ALA A 12 24.67 -4.10 -17.63
N PHE A 13 24.93 -3.16 -16.71
CA PHE A 13 24.04 -2.04 -16.40
C PHE A 13 24.73 -0.68 -16.51
N THR A 14 24.01 0.33 -17.02
CA THR A 14 24.45 1.74 -16.94
C THR A 14 23.28 2.74 -16.98
N LYS A 15 23.48 3.88 -16.31
CA LYS A 15 22.62 5.09 -16.38
C LYS A 15 23.08 6.11 -17.44
N GLN A 16 24.20 5.86 -18.13
CA GLN A 16 24.94 6.89 -18.87
C GLN A 16 24.97 6.66 -20.39
N ALA A 17 24.46 5.52 -20.87
CA ALA A 17 24.52 5.21 -22.30
C ALA A 17 23.63 6.14 -23.13
N ALA A 18 24.22 6.74 -24.17
CA ALA A 18 23.50 7.62 -25.09
C ALA A 18 22.68 6.85 -26.15
N ALA A 19 23.01 5.57 -26.39
CA ALA A 19 22.35 4.73 -27.38
C ALA A 19 22.45 3.24 -26.99
N VAL A 20 21.63 2.41 -27.64
CA VAL A 20 21.69 0.95 -27.53
C VAL A 20 23.09 0.46 -27.93
N PRO A 21 23.79 -0.32 -27.10
CA PRO A 21 25.11 -0.82 -27.43
C PRO A 21 25.04 -1.88 -28.55
N THR A 22 26.04 -1.90 -29.42
CA THR A 22 26.15 -2.87 -30.52
C THR A 22 26.92 -4.14 -30.16
N SER A 23 27.55 -4.16 -28.98
CA SER A 23 28.26 -5.32 -28.41
C SER A 23 28.15 -5.28 -26.88
N LEU A 24 28.34 -6.41 -26.19
CA LEU A 24 28.23 -6.46 -24.73
C LEU A 24 29.28 -5.53 -24.08
N PRO A 25 28.86 -4.48 -23.35
CA PRO A 25 29.81 -3.53 -22.76
C PRO A 25 30.61 -4.17 -21.63
N ALA A 26 31.94 -4.07 -21.71
CA ALA A 26 32.85 -4.65 -20.72
C ALA A 26 33.03 -3.76 -19.46
N ASP A 27 32.78 -2.47 -19.60
CA ASP A 27 32.97 -1.41 -18.61
C ASP A 27 31.71 -1.08 -17.80
N TRP A 28 30.55 -1.60 -18.21
CA TRP A 28 29.30 -1.45 -17.47
C TRP A 28 29.28 -2.29 -16.19
N GLU A 29 28.58 -1.78 -15.18
CA GLU A 29 28.39 -2.46 -13.90
C GLU A 29 27.75 -3.84 -14.10
N ARG A 30 28.12 -4.84 -13.28
CA ARG A 30 27.48 -6.15 -13.31
C ARG A 30 26.51 -6.27 -12.16
N VAL A 31 25.23 -6.38 -12.49
CA VAL A 31 24.13 -6.47 -11.53
C VAL A 31 23.39 -7.80 -11.68
N ASN A 32 22.77 -8.26 -10.59
CA ASN A 32 21.82 -9.36 -10.63
C ASN A 32 20.42 -8.79 -10.43
N LEU A 33 19.44 -9.38 -11.11
CA LEU A 33 18.04 -9.06 -10.88
C LEU A 33 17.50 -9.86 -9.69
N PRO A 34 16.45 -9.39 -9.00
CA PRO A 34 15.84 -8.06 -9.05
C PRO A 34 16.81 -6.89 -8.86
N HIS A 35 16.68 -5.82 -9.65
CA HIS A 35 17.53 -4.64 -9.55
C HIS A 35 16.79 -3.33 -9.81
N THR A 36 17.03 -2.34 -8.95
CA THR A 36 16.66 -0.95 -9.16
C THR A 36 17.86 -0.04 -8.94
N TRP A 37 18.01 0.97 -9.79
CA TRP A 37 19.04 1.99 -9.59
C TRP A 37 18.68 3.02 -8.54
N ASN A 38 17.44 2.97 -8.02
CA ASN A 38 16.92 3.87 -7.00
C ASN A 38 16.88 3.26 -5.59
N GLY A 39 17.62 2.17 -5.35
CA GLY A 39 17.64 1.50 -4.05
C GLY A 39 18.22 2.34 -2.90
N VAL A 40 18.97 3.41 -3.24
CA VAL A 40 19.59 4.33 -2.29
C VAL A 40 18.99 5.74 -2.43
N ASP A 41 19.15 6.37 -3.61
CA ASP A 41 18.72 7.77 -3.86
C ASP A 41 17.20 7.97 -3.88
N GLY A 42 16.43 6.88 -3.82
CA GLY A 42 14.97 6.90 -3.79
C GLY A 42 14.38 6.88 -2.38
N GLN A 43 15.21 6.97 -1.34
CA GLN A 43 14.85 6.69 0.06
C GLN A 43 15.60 7.56 1.08
N ASP A 44 16.40 8.53 0.61
CA ASP A 44 17.23 9.43 1.43
C ASP A 44 16.71 10.87 1.47
N GLY A 45 15.82 11.23 0.55
CA GLY A 45 15.07 12.46 0.55
C GLY A 45 15.77 13.59 -0.19
N GLY A 46 14.98 14.47 -0.79
CA GLY A 46 15.50 15.55 -1.64
C GLY A 46 14.67 15.76 -2.89
N ASN A 47 13.82 14.78 -3.21
CA ASN A 47 13.07 14.72 -4.46
C ASN A 47 14.00 14.77 -5.69
N ASP A 48 15.16 14.13 -5.57
CA ASP A 48 16.26 14.18 -6.53
C ASP A 48 16.75 12.80 -6.98
N TYR A 49 16.05 11.73 -6.60
CA TYR A 49 16.27 10.39 -7.14
C TYR A 49 16.36 10.39 -8.67
N TYR A 50 17.31 9.64 -9.22
CA TYR A 50 17.53 9.62 -10.66
C TYR A 50 16.29 9.09 -11.40
N ARG A 51 15.71 9.97 -12.23
CA ARG A 51 14.65 9.65 -13.19
C ARG A 51 15.18 9.82 -14.61
N GLY A 52 15.26 8.72 -15.35
CA GLY A 52 15.91 8.69 -16.65
C GLY A 52 15.95 7.31 -17.28
N ALA A 53 16.45 7.27 -18.51
CA ALA A 53 16.70 6.03 -19.21
C ALA A 53 17.99 5.37 -18.73
N ALA A 54 17.92 4.08 -18.41
CA ALA A 54 19.06 3.22 -18.16
C ALA A 54 18.99 1.96 -19.05
N TYR A 55 20.12 1.26 -19.19
CA TYR A 55 20.24 0.11 -20.07
C TYR A 55 20.76 -1.10 -19.31
N TYR A 56 20.14 -2.25 -19.59
CA TYR A 56 20.59 -3.57 -19.19
C TYR A 56 20.97 -4.35 -20.45
N ALA A 57 22.15 -4.97 -20.48
CA ALA A 57 22.61 -5.76 -21.62
C ALA A 57 23.14 -7.13 -21.18
N LYS A 58 22.79 -8.17 -21.93
CA LYS A 58 23.21 -9.55 -21.65
C LYS A 58 23.27 -10.35 -22.94
N ILE A 59 24.23 -11.28 -23.01
CA ILE A 59 24.32 -12.20 -24.15
C ILE A 59 23.40 -13.39 -23.90
N VAL A 60 22.58 -13.70 -24.88
CA VAL A 60 21.81 -14.94 -24.96
C VAL A 60 22.59 -15.92 -25.82
N ASN A 61 23.05 -17.01 -25.21
CA ASN A 61 23.65 -18.13 -25.91
C ASN A 61 22.59 -19.19 -26.19
N LYS A 62 22.18 -19.33 -27.45
CA LYS A 62 21.12 -20.28 -27.84
C LYS A 62 21.49 -21.73 -27.54
N ALA A 63 22.79 -22.07 -27.47
CA ALA A 63 23.25 -23.40 -27.09
C ALA A 63 23.08 -23.72 -25.60
N GLU A 64 22.92 -22.70 -24.75
CA GLU A 64 22.63 -22.86 -23.31
C GLU A 64 21.12 -22.92 -23.02
N LEU A 65 20.28 -22.60 -24.02
CA LEU A 65 18.83 -22.71 -23.88
C LEU A 65 18.37 -24.15 -24.12
N PRO A 66 17.32 -24.62 -23.41
CA PRO A 66 16.61 -25.85 -23.72
C PRO A 66 16.20 -25.91 -25.19
N VAL A 67 16.21 -27.12 -25.75
CA VAL A 67 15.73 -27.35 -27.11
C VAL A 67 14.24 -27.04 -27.18
N ALA A 68 13.88 -26.04 -27.97
CA ALA A 68 12.52 -25.57 -28.16
C ALA A 68 12.34 -24.95 -29.55
N GLU A 69 11.09 -24.81 -29.97
CA GLU A 69 10.73 -24.20 -31.26
C GLU A 69 10.53 -22.68 -31.12
N ARG A 70 10.07 -22.23 -29.95
CA ARG A 70 9.80 -20.84 -29.62
C ARG A 70 10.52 -20.40 -28.34
N PHE A 71 10.95 -19.14 -28.31
CA PHE A 71 11.67 -18.53 -27.20
C PHE A 71 11.08 -17.17 -26.87
N TYR A 72 10.52 -17.02 -25.68
CA TYR A 72 9.94 -15.76 -25.20
C TYR A 72 10.80 -15.18 -24.09
N LEU A 73 10.99 -13.86 -24.10
CA LEU A 73 11.44 -13.12 -22.93
C LEU A 73 10.21 -12.75 -22.11
N GLU A 74 10.19 -13.11 -20.83
CA GLU A 74 9.20 -12.61 -19.86
C GLU A 74 9.89 -11.61 -18.93
N LEU A 75 9.27 -10.45 -18.75
CA LEU A 75 9.67 -9.44 -17.77
C LEU A 75 8.51 -9.28 -16.78
N GLN A 76 8.73 -9.63 -15.53
CA GLN A 76 7.68 -9.60 -14.50
C GLN A 76 7.47 -8.21 -13.88
N GLY A 77 8.40 -7.29 -14.13
CA GLY A 77 8.33 -5.89 -13.71
C GLY A 77 9.52 -5.06 -14.21
N ALA A 78 9.24 -4.06 -15.03
CA ALA A 78 10.23 -3.14 -15.60
C ALA A 78 9.74 -1.69 -15.47
N ASN A 79 10.22 -0.95 -14.46
CA ASN A 79 9.59 0.32 -14.08
C ASN A 79 10.30 1.54 -14.72
N SER A 80 9.60 2.46 -15.42
CA SER A 80 8.15 2.46 -15.72
C SER A 80 7.78 2.08 -17.15
N SER A 81 8.67 2.41 -18.10
CA SER A 81 8.52 2.05 -19.52
C SER A 81 9.77 1.33 -19.98
N ALA A 82 9.62 0.34 -20.86
CA ALA A 82 10.74 -0.47 -21.31
C ALA A 82 10.69 -0.78 -22.81
N ASP A 83 11.86 -0.84 -23.42
CA ASP A 83 12.08 -1.21 -24.82
C ASP A 83 13.07 -2.39 -24.88
N VAL A 84 12.70 -3.44 -25.61
CA VAL A 84 13.55 -4.65 -25.81
C VAL A 84 14.18 -4.63 -27.18
N TYR A 85 15.49 -4.89 -27.22
CA TYR A 85 16.29 -4.97 -28.43
C TYR A 85 17.07 -6.29 -28.48
N VAL A 86 17.17 -6.88 -29.67
CA VAL A 86 18.05 -8.02 -29.93
C VAL A 86 18.96 -7.67 -31.11
N ASP A 87 20.27 -7.77 -30.90
CA ASP A 87 21.30 -7.42 -31.89
C ASP A 87 21.09 -6.03 -32.51
N GLY A 88 20.65 -5.08 -31.68
CA GLY A 88 20.37 -3.69 -32.06
C GLY A 88 19.00 -3.44 -32.71
N LYS A 89 18.22 -4.49 -33.02
CA LYS A 89 16.85 -4.36 -33.56
C LYS A 89 15.85 -4.23 -32.41
N HIS A 90 15.02 -3.16 -32.44
CA HIS A 90 13.89 -2.98 -31.52
C HIS A 90 12.78 -3.99 -31.82
N LEU A 91 12.28 -4.66 -30.77
CA LEU A 91 11.26 -5.71 -30.89
C LEU A 91 9.93 -5.32 -30.25
N ALA A 92 9.98 -4.74 -29.05
CA ALA A 92 8.78 -4.45 -28.28
C ALA A 92 8.99 -3.25 -27.37
N ARG A 93 7.88 -2.61 -27.02
CA ARG A 93 7.76 -1.57 -26.03
C ARG A 93 6.64 -1.92 -25.06
N HIS A 94 6.84 -1.65 -23.78
CA HIS A 94 5.81 -1.74 -22.75
C HIS A 94 5.79 -0.47 -21.91
N ASP A 95 4.59 -0.02 -21.56
CA ASP A 95 4.32 1.17 -20.75
C ASP A 95 3.46 0.77 -19.54
N GLY A 96 4.10 0.52 -18.41
CA GLY A 96 3.48 0.02 -17.19
C GLY A 96 4.50 -0.68 -16.28
N GLY A 97 4.82 -0.09 -15.14
CA GLY A 97 5.91 -0.59 -14.31
C GLY A 97 5.63 -1.86 -13.51
N TYR A 98 4.42 -2.40 -13.52
CA TYR A 98 3.95 -3.28 -12.44
C TYR A 98 3.34 -4.60 -12.89
N SER A 99 3.18 -4.77 -14.20
CA SER A 99 2.59 -5.95 -14.83
C SER A 99 3.65 -6.79 -15.52
N THR A 100 3.35 -8.08 -15.66
CA THR A 100 4.15 -8.99 -16.48
C THR A 100 3.88 -8.74 -17.95
N TRP A 101 4.90 -8.79 -18.80
CA TRP A 101 4.75 -8.75 -20.25
C TRP A 101 5.82 -9.60 -20.94
N ARG A 102 5.56 -9.98 -22.20
CA ARG A 102 6.39 -10.92 -22.94
C ARG A 102 6.71 -10.47 -24.34
N VAL A 103 7.81 -10.99 -24.88
CA VAL A 103 8.28 -10.71 -26.24
C VAL A 103 8.77 -12.01 -26.88
N ASP A 104 8.21 -12.37 -28.04
CA ASP A 104 8.76 -13.48 -28.84
C ASP A 104 10.13 -13.08 -29.42
N LEU A 105 11.17 -13.85 -29.07
CA LEU A 105 12.54 -13.67 -29.53
C LEU A 105 12.91 -14.63 -30.68
N THR A 106 12.02 -15.56 -31.05
CA THR A 106 12.34 -16.75 -31.86
C THR A 106 13.06 -16.42 -33.16
N GLU A 107 12.55 -15.47 -33.93
CA GLU A 107 13.11 -15.07 -35.23
C GLU A 107 14.33 -14.15 -35.12
N HIS A 108 14.70 -13.74 -33.91
CA HIS A 108 15.72 -12.73 -33.65
C HIS A 108 16.94 -13.28 -32.90
N LEU A 109 16.84 -14.48 -32.33
CA LEU A 109 17.96 -15.16 -31.69
C LEU A 109 18.84 -15.91 -32.70
N GLY A 110 20.06 -15.41 -32.88
CA GLY A 110 21.19 -16.15 -33.44
C GLY A 110 21.79 -17.15 -32.44
N MET A 111 22.98 -17.69 -32.74
CA MET A 111 23.70 -18.56 -31.80
C MET A 111 24.15 -17.79 -30.55
N MET A 112 24.64 -16.57 -30.76
CA MET A 112 25.00 -15.60 -29.74
C MET A 112 24.34 -14.29 -30.13
N SER A 113 23.40 -13.82 -29.31
CA SER A 113 22.70 -12.56 -29.55
C SER A 113 22.82 -11.65 -28.35
N LEU A 114 22.99 -10.35 -28.60
CA LEU A 114 22.98 -9.32 -27.58
C LEU A 114 21.54 -8.89 -27.31
N LEU A 115 21.02 -9.24 -26.14
CA LEU A 115 19.78 -8.73 -25.61
C LEU A 115 20.06 -7.43 -24.85
N VAL A 116 19.31 -6.37 -25.17
CA VAL A 116 19.34 -5.10 -24.44
C VAL A 116 17.92 -4.73 -24.03
N VAL A 117 17.74 -4.36 -22.77
CA VAL A 117 16.51 -3.77 -22.26
C VAL A 117 16.82 -2.34 -21.82
N LYS A 118 16.20 -1.37 -22.49
CA LYS A 118 16.21 0.03 -22.06
C LYS A 118 15.00 0.22 -21.14
N VAL A 119 15.22 0.77 -19.95
CA VAL A 119 14.17 1.05 -18.96
C VAL A 119 14.21 2.53 -18.62
N ASP A 120 13.06 3.19 -18.54
CA ASP A 120 12.94 4.63 -18.34
C ASP A 120 11.82 4.95 -17.34
N ASN A 121 12.14 5.66 -16.25
CA ASN A 121 11.19 6.16 -15.25
C ASN A 121 11.06 7.70 -15.26
N SER A 122 11.46 8.35 -16.36
CA SER A 122 11.35 9.81 -16.56
C SER A 122 9.90 10.29 -16.43
N ALA A 123 9.76 11.57 -16.06
CA ALA A 123 8.46 12.22 -16.06
C ALA A 123 7.87 12.29 -17.48
N ASN A 124 6.58 12.00 -17.60
CA ASN A 124 5.79 12.13 -18.83
C ASN A 124 4.31 12.37 -18.47
N ASN A 125 3.42 12.41 -19.47
CA ASN A 125 1.99 12.65 -19.28
C ASN A 125 1.09 11.49 -19.76
N THR A 126 1.67 10.33 -20.08
CA THR A 126 0.95 9.19 -20.68
C THR A 126 0.97 7.94 -19.81
N VAL A 127 1.99 7.75 -18.96
CA VAL A 127 2.20 6.53 -18.19
C VAL A 127 2.04 6.81 -16.70
N TYR A 128 1.05 6.20 -16.06
CA TYR A 128 0.86 6.28 -14.62
C TYR A 128 1.82 5.35 -13.85
N PRO A 129 2.28 5.73 -12.64
CA PRO A 129 2.01 6.97 -11.89
C PRO A 129 2.96 8.13 -12.26
N GLN A 130 2.55 9.39 -12.01
CA GLN A 130 3.38 10.59 -12.23
C GLN A 130 3.40 11.59 -11.07
N MET A 131 2.39 11.55 -10.19
CA MET A 131 2.33 12.30 -8.94
C MET A 131 1.74 11.38 -7.89
N ALA A 132 2.54 10.99 -6.90
CA ALA A 132 2.11 10.16 -5.77
C ALA A 132 3.12 10.27 -4.62
N ASP A 133 2.72 9.87 -3.43
CA ASP A 133 3.55 9.88 -2.22
C ASP A 133 4.38 8.59 -2.07
N PHE A 134 5.04 8.13 -3.13
CA PHE A 134 6.00 7.03 -3.09
C PHE A 134 7.03 7.17 -4.21
N THR A 135 8.20 6.58 -4.04
CA THR A 135 9.26 6.64 -5.06
C THR A 135 8.98 5.74 -6.25
N PHE A 136 9.15 6.27 -7.47
CA PHE A 136 9.01 5.50 -8.71
C PHE A 136 10.33 4.80 -9.07
N TYR A 137 10.69 3.78 -8.30
CA TYR A 137 11.94 3.04 -8.41
C TYR A 137 12.14 2.45 -9.82
N GLY A 138 13.08 3.00 -10.59
CA GLY A 138 13.33 2.54 -11.95
C GLY A 138 14.22 1.30 -12.03
N GLY A 139 13.96 0.42 -13.00
CA GLY A 139 14.78 -0.77 -13.25
C GLY A 139 14.01 -2.05 -13.54
N LEU A 140 14.77 -3.13 -13.73
CA LEU A 140 14.27 -4.51 -13.85
C LEU A 140 14.17 -5.10 -12.43
N TYR A 141 13.17 -4.64 -11.68
CA TYR A 141 13.05 -4.88 -10.24
C TYR A 141 12.30 -6.17 -9.88
N ARG A 142 11.87 -6.95 -10.87
CA ARG A 142 11.39 -8.33 -10.72
C ARG A 142 12.13 -9.23 -11.70
N ASP A 143 11.80 -10.52 -11.65
CA ASP A 143 12.42 -11.54 -12.48
C ASP A 143 12.30 -11.24 -13.98
N VAL A 144 13.38 -11.61 -14.69
CA VAL A 144 13.38 -11.76 -16.14
C VAL A 144 13.65 -13.22 -16.45
N GLN A 145 12.85 -13.79 -17.34
CA GLN A 145 12.90 -15.22 -17.65
C GLN A 145 12.92 -15.46 -19.16
N ILE A 146 13.50 -16.58 -19.59
CA ILE A 146 13.34 -17.10 -20.95
C ILE A 146 12.42 -18.31 -20.89
N ILE A 147 11.28 -18.21 -21.59
CA ILE A 147 10.30 -19.27 -21.70
C ILE A 147 10.51 -19.99 -23.03
N CYS A 148 10.90 -21.26 -22.95
CA CYS A 148 11.16 -22.13 -24.09
C CYS A 148 9.95 -23.06 -24.30
N VAL A 149 9.23 -22.90 -25.42
CA VAL A 149 8.00 -23.64 -25.71
C VAL A 149 8.01 -24.26 -27.10
N SER A 150 7.09 -25.21 -27.30
CA SER A 150 6.81 -25.78 -28.61
C SER A 150 6.04 -24.78 -29.50
N GLU A 151 5.96 -25.05 -30.79
CA GLU A 151 5.24 -24.21 -31.76
C GLU A 151 3.78 -24.01 -31.32
N SER A 152 3.11 -25.11 -31.00
CA SER A 152 1.80 -25.12 -30.36
C SER A 152 1.97 -25.07 -28.84
N HIS A 153 1.48 -24.01 -28.20
CA HIS A 153 1.68 -23.75 -26.77
C HIS A 153 0.54 -22.91 -26.19
N PHE A 154 0.36 -22.91 -24.86
CA PHE A 154 -0.59 -22.00 -24.21
C PHE A 154 -0.14 -20.56 -24.38
N ASP A 155 -1.09 -19.68 -24.67
CA ASP A 155 -0.87 -18.28 -25.06
C ASP A 155 0.07 -17.55 -24.08
N LEU A 156 1.07 -16.88 -24.65
CA LEU A 156 2.05 -16.06 -23.94
C LEU A 156 1.97 -14.56 -24.31
N ASP A 157 1.18 -14.22 -25.32
CA ASP A 157 1.15 -12.92 -25.99
C ASP A 157 0.03 -12.00 -25.47
N HIS A 158 -1.01 -12.57 -24.85
CA HIS A 158 -2.17 -11.82 -24.39
C HIS A 158 -1.96 -11.19 -23.00
N TYR A 159 -1.51 -9.94 -22.95
CA TYR A 159 -1.40 -9.12 -21.73
C TYR A 159 -0.68 -9.82 -20.57
N GLY A 160 0.35 -10.64 -20.85
CA GLY A 160 1.10 -11.37 -19.81
C GLY A 160 0.32 -12.51 -19.14
N SER A 161 -0.83 -12.91 -19.68
CA SER A 161 -1.71 -13.98 -19.15
C SER A 161 -0.95 -15.26 -18.83
N PRO A 162 -1.39 -16.04 -17.81
CA PRO A 162 -0.89 -17.40 -17.57
C PRO A 162 -1.37 -18.42 -18.63
N GLY A 163 -2.18 -18.00 -19.61
CA GLY A 163 -2.74 -18.86 -20.67
C GLY A 163 -3.99 -19.62 -20.25
N LEU A 164 -4.51 -19.37 -19.05
CA LEU A 164 -5.72 -19.99 -18.52
C LEU A 164 -6.47 -19.08 -17.52
N ALA A 165 -7.78 -19.28 -17.42
CA ALA A 165 -8.66 -18.67 -16.43
C ALA A 165 -9.53 -19.74 -15.76
N VAL A 166 -9.64 -19.71 -14.44
CA VAL A 166 -10.40 -20.67 -13.62
C VAL A 166 -11.46 -19.93 -12.83
N THR A 167 -12.72 -20.26 -13.09
CA THR A 167 -13.87 -19.61 -12.48
C THR A 167 -14.72 -20.65 -11.72
N PRO A 168 -14.55 -20.76 -10.40
CA PRO A 168 -15.35 -21.66 -9.57
C PRO A 168 -16.70 -21.02 -9.20
N GLU A 169 -17.76 -21.80 -9.37
CA GLU A 169 -19.13 -21.50 -8.93
C GLU A 169 -19.55 -22.58 -7.93
N ILE A 170 -19.83 -22.19 -6.68
CA ILE A 170 -20.38 -23.13 -5.68
C ILE A 170 -21.82 -23.45 -6.09
N VAL A 171 -22.28 -24.71 -5.95
CA VAL A 171 -23.65 -25.14 -6.21
C VAL A 171 -24.06 -26.15 -5.13
N GLY A 172 -24.86 -25.72 -4.15
CA GLY A 172 -25.16 -26.55 -2.98
C GLY A 172 -23.89 -26.82 -2.17
N THR A 173 -23.53 -28.09 -1.99
CA THR A 173 -22.28 -28.55 -1.34
C THR A 173 -21.15 -28.82 -2.32
N ASP A 174 -21.41 -28.73 -3.63
CA ASP A 174 -20.46 -29.01 -4.70
C ASP A 174 -19.93 -27.70 -5.31
N ALA A 175 -18.94 -27.79 -6.19
CA ALA A 175 -18.53 -26.68 -7.05
C ALA A 175 -18.45 -27.10 -8.52
N LYS A 176 -18.89 -26.19 -9.37
CA LYS A 176 -18.77 -26.22 -10.82
C LYS A 176 -17.63 -25.28 -11.21
N VAL A 177 -16.58 -25.81 -11.80
CA VAL A 177 -15.36 -25.08 -12.12
C VAL A 177 -15.25 -24.95 -13.63
N THR A 178 -15.44 -23.74 -14.12
CA THR A 178 -15.20 -23.42 -15.53
C THR A 178 -13.71 -23.14 -15.73
N VAL A 179 -13.08 -23.84 -16.66
CA VAL A 179 -11.68 -23.63 -17.03
C VAL A 179 -11.62 -23.23 -18.50
N GLU A 180 -11.12 -22.04 -18.76
CA GLU A 180 -10.90 -21.47 -20.09
C GLU A 180 -9.40 -21.38 -20.36
N THR A 181 -8.99 -21.70 -21.57
CA THR A 181 -7.58 -21.70 -21.99
C THR A 181 -7.43 -21.11 -23.37
N TRP A 182 -6.28 -20.50 -23.63
CA TRP A 182 -5.93 -19.98 -24.94
C TRP A 182 -4.66 -20.68 -25.43
N VAL A 183 -4.68 -21.14 -26.68
CA VAL A 183 -3.59 -21.94 -27.26
C VAL A 183 -3.17 -21.30 -28.58
N THR A 184 -1.90 -20.91 -28.67
CA THR A 184 -1.27 -20.41 -29.88
C THR A 184 -0.90 -21.58 -30.78
N ASN A 185 -1.21 -21.47 -32.09
CA ASN A 185 -0.87 -22.44 -33.12
C ASN A 185 -1.29 -23.89 -32.83
N MET A 186 -2.46 -24.10 -32.21
CA MET A 186 -3.01 -25.46 -31.99
C MET A 186 -3.21 -26.20 -33.32
N LYS A 187 -2.60 -27.39 -33.44
CA LYS A 187 -2.62 -28.19 -34.67
C LYS A 187 -3.83 -29.15 -34.69
N PRO A 188 -4.38 -29.48 -35.87
CA PRO A 188 -5.41 -30.50 -35.99
C PRO A 188 -4.97 -31.84 -35.38
N GLY A 189 -5.82 -32.44 -34.53
CA GLY A 189 -5.53 -33.70 -33.85
C GLY A 189 -4.83 -33.54 -32.50
N GLN A 190 -4.46 -32.32 -32.09
CA GLN A 190 -4.09 -32.04 -30.71
C GLN A 190 -5.33 -31.96 -29.81
N THR A 191 -5.17 -32.35 -28.55
CA THR A 191 -6.21 -32.30 -27.51
C THR A 191 -5.67 -31.61 -26.26
N LEU A 192 -6.58 -31.17 -25.40
CA LEU A 192 -6.32 -30.56 -24.11
C LEU A 192 -6.83 -31.51 -23.03
N ARG A 193 -5.97 -31.86 -22.08
CA ARG A 193 -6.34 -32.58 -20.86
C ARG A 193 -6.43 -31.59 -19.71
N TYR A 194 -7.64 -31.41 -19.20
CA TYR A 194 -7.92 -30.64 -18.01
C TYR A 194 -7.99 -31.58 -16.83
N ALA A 195 -7.28 -31.25 -15.75
CA ALA A 195 -7.32 -32.01 -14.51
C ALA A 195 -7.34 -31.07 -13.31
N LEU A 196 -8.23 -31.35 -12.36
CA LEU A 196 -8.30 -30.66 -11.08
C LEU A 196 -7.71 -31.56 -9.99
N TYR A 197 -6.92 -30.98 -9.11
CA TYR A 197 -6.29 -31.68 -7.99
C TYR A 197 -6.59 -31.00 -6.67
N THR A 198 -6.64 -31.78 -5.60
CA THR A 198 -6.59 -31.26 -4.23
C THR A 198 -5.24 -30.59 -3.96
N GLY A 199 -5.15 -29.77 -2.90
CA GLY A 199 -3.89 -29.14 -2.49
C GLY A 199 -2.77 -30.13 -2.13
N CYS A 200 -3.10 -31.40 -1.84
CA CYS A 200 -2.11 -32.48 -1.63
C CYS A 200 -1.77 -33.29 -2.90
N GLY A 201 -2.25 -32.87 -4.07
CA GLY A 201 -1.95 -33.50 -5.36
C GLY A 201 -2.80 -34.71 -5.70
N ARG A 202 -3.92 -34.96 -5.02
CA ARG A 202 -4.86 -36.03 -5.40
C ARG A 202 -5.76 -35.53 -6.53
N GLU A 203 -5.83 -36.26 -7.64
CA GLU A 203 -6.76 -35.95 -8.72
C GLU A 203 -8.21 -36.00 -8.23
N VAL A 204 -8.98 -34.97 -8.58
CA VAL A 204 -10.41 -34.84 -8.30
C VAL A 204 -11.22 -35.26 -9.52
N THR A 205 -10.86 -34.73 -10.68
CA THR A 205 -11.53 -35.01 -11.96
C THR A 205 -10.59 -34.68 -13.10
N THR A 206 -10.78 -35.37 -14.23
CA THR A 206 -10.06 -35.10 -15.47
C THR A 206 -10.96 -35.29 -16.69
N THR A 207 -10.71 -34.49 -17.72
CA THR A 207 -11.35 -34.63 -19.03
C THR A 207 -10.35 -34.31 -20.13
N GLU A 208 -10.47 -34.98 -21.27
CA GLU A 208 -9.66 -34.72 -22.45
C GLU A 208 -10.58 -34.35 -23.62
N THR A 209 -10.32 -33.22 -24.27
CA THR A 209 -11.17 -32.67 -25.33
C THR A 209 -10.37 -31.78 -26.28
N ALA A 210 -10.91 -31.45 -27.45
CA ALA A 210 -10.35 -30.41 -28.32
C ALA A 210 -10.90 -29.01 -28.00
N GLU A 211 -11.94 -28.91 -27.17
CA GLU A 211 -12.54 -27.64 -26.74
C GLU A 211 -11.60 -26.87 -25.82
N THR A 212 -11.54 -25.55 -25.96
CA THR A 212 -10.70 -24.66 -25.16
C THR A 212 -11.38 -24.13 -23.88
N LYS A 213 -12.63 -24.55 -23.66
CA LYS A 213 -13.45 -24.23 -22.50
C LYS A 213 -14.14 -25.48 -22.02
N VAL A 214 -13.96 -25.81 -20.75
CA VAL A 214 -14.61 -26.96 -20.12
C VAL A 214 -15.19 -26.61 -18.77
N GLU A 215 -16.13 -27.44 -18.35
CA GLU A 215 -16.74 -27.38 -17.04
C GLU A 215 -16.47 -28.68 -16.31
N LEU A 216 -15.89 -28.58 -15.13
CA LEU A 216 -15.52 -29.71 -14.28
C LEU A 216 -16.27 -29.58 -12.95
N GLU A 217 -16.52 -30.70 -12.29
CA GLU A 217 -17.23 -30.73 -11.01
C GLU A 217 -16.33 -31.20 -9.88
N ILE A 218 -16.42 -30.52 -8.73
CA ILE A 218 -15.84 -30.93 -7.45
C ILE A 218 -17.00 -31.26 -6.51
N LYS A 219 -17.14 -32.54 -6.18
CA LYS A 219 -18.10 -32.99 -5.18
C LYS A 219 -17.63 -32.66 -3.76
N ASP A 220 -18.55 -32.28 -2.89
CA ASP A 220 -18.29 -31.93 -1.49
C ASP A 220 -17.10 -30.96 -1.35
N VAL A 221 -17.22 -29.81 -2.03
CA VAL A 221 -16.11 -28.86 -2.18
C VAL A 221 -15.67 -28.31 -0.83
N ARG A 222 -14.37 -28.42 -0.54
CA ARG A 222 -13.74 -27.66 0.55
C ARG A 222 -13.54 -26.21 0.13
N LEU A 223 -14.19 -25.29 0.83
CA LEU A 223 -14.17 -23.86 0.51
C LEU A 223 -12.84 -23.21 0.88
N TRP A 224 -12.44 -22.21 0.10
CA TRP A 224 -11.49 -21.20 0.56
C TRP A 224 -12.26 -20.25 1.48
N HIS A 225 -11.91 -20.20 2.75
CA HIS A 225 -12.67 -19.52 3.80
C HIS A 225 -11.79 -18.56 4.60
N GLY A 226 -11.04 -17.72 3.87
CA GLY A 226 -10.15 -16.74 4.45
C GLY A 226 -9.13 -17.41 5.37
N ARG A 227 -8.79 -16.76 6.49
CA ARG A 227 -7.81 -17.28 7.45
C ARG A 227 -8.26 -18.53 8.18
N LYS A 228 -9.57 -18.79 8.25
CA LYS A 228 -10.11 -19.97 8.93
C LYS A 228 -9.71 -21.26 8.21
N ASP A 229 -9.77 -21.25 6.87
CA ASP A 229 -9.40 -22.38 6.04
C ASP A 229 -9.06 -21.92 4.60
N PRO A 230 -7.82 -21.49 4.32
CA PRO A 230 -7.41 -20.98 3.01
C PRO A 230 -7.14 -22.13 2.01
N TYR A 231 -8.12 -23.01 1.82
CA TYR A 231 -7.92 -24.21 1.02
C TYR A 231 -7.80 -23.90 -0.48
N LEU A 232 -6.74 -24.43 -1.11
CA LEU A 232 -6.45 -24.26 -2.53
C LEU A 232 -6.50 -25.60 -3.27
N TYR A 233 -7.14 -25.57 -4.44
CA TYR A 233 -7.04 -26.61 -5.46
C TYR A 233 -6.02 -26.21 -6.51
N ILE A 234 -5.66 -27.15 -7.39
CA ILE A 234 -4.77 -26.92 -8.53
C ILE A 234 -5.51 -27.31 -9.80
N ALA A 235 -5.59 -26.39 -10.77
CA ALA A 235 -5.99 -26.70 -12.14
C ALA A 235 -4.73 -26.90 -12.97
N LYS A 236 -4.59 -28.05 -13.63
CA LYS A 236 -3.50 -28.37 -14.55
C LYS A 236 -4.07 -28.69 -15.92
N ILE A 237 -3.55 -28.03 -16.95
CA ILE A 237 -3.96 -28.24 -18.32
C ILE A 237 -2.73 -28.65 -19.14
N GLU A 238 -2.85 -29.76 -19.86
CA GLU A 238 -1.82 -30.32 -20.72
C GLU A 238 -2.28 -30.28 -22.17
N LEU A 239 -1.46 -29.73 -23.07
CA LEU A 239 -1.65 -29.82 -24.51
C LEU A 239 -0.97 -31.09 -25.02
N LEU A 240 -1.72 -31.93 -25.72
CA LEU A 240 -1.33 -33.27 -26.12
C LEU A 240 -1.25 -33.41 -27.65
N GLU A 241 -0.24 -34.13 -28.13
CA GLU A 241 -0.10 -34.56 -29.52
C GLU A 241 0.23 -36.05 -29.56
N GLY A 242 -0.69 -36.89 -30.06
CA GLY A 242 -0.51 -38.34 -30.09
C GLY A 242 -0.28 -38.96 -28.71
N GLY A 243 -0.87 -38.38 -27.64
CA GLY A 243 -0.70 -38.81 -26.25
C GLY A 243 0.54 -38.25 -25.53
N ASN A 244 1.43 -37.53 -26.22
CA ASN A 244 2.59 -36.88 -25.62
C ASN A 244 2.26 -35.44 -25.20
N ILE A 245 2.77 -35.01 -24.04
CA ILE A 245 2.61 -33.63 -23.55
C ILE A 245 3.56 -32.70 -24.31
N VAL A 246 2.98 -31.80 -25.09
CA VAL A 246 3.69 -30.79 -25.89
C VAL A 246 3.95 -29.55 -25.04
N ASP A 247 2.91 -29.07 -24.36
CA ASP A 247 2.95 -27.93 -23.44
C ASP A 247 2.05 -28.17 -22.23
N ASN A 248 2.27 -27.46 -21.13
CA ASN A 248 1.42 -27.50 -19.94
C ASN A 248 1.45 -26.17 -19.19
N VAL A 249 0.33 -25.87 -18.54
CA VAL A 249 0.15 -24.74 -17.62
C VAL A 249 -0.63 -25.19 -16.40
N SER A 250 -0.46 -24.48 -15.30
CA SER A 250 -1.23 -24.73 -14.07
C SER A 250 -1.42 -23.47 -13.27
N THR A 251 -2.51 -23.40 -12.51
CA THR A 251 -2.73 -22.36 -11.51
C THR A 251 -3.38 -22.95 -10.26
N ARG A 252 -3.18 -22.29 -9.13
CA ARG A 252 -3.96 -22.56 -7.91
C ARG A 252 -5.23 -21.73 -7.93
N PHE A 253 -6.28 -22.25 -7.31
CA PHE A 253 -7.53 -21.52 -7.17
C PHE A 253 -8.28 -21.95 -5.90
N GLY A 254 -9.18 -21.09 -5.42
CA GLY A 254 -10.02 -21.34 -4.26
C GLY A 254 -11.50 -21.22 -4.60
N CYS A 255 -12.33 -22.10 -4.04
CA CYS A 255 -13.78 -22.03 -4.21
C CYS A 255 -14.40 -21.20 -3.08
N ARG A 256 -14.93 -20.02 -3.39
CA ARG A 256 -15.54 -19.11 -2.41
C ARG A 256 -16.68 -18.29 -3.02
N ARG A 257 -17.61 -17.86 -2.17
CA ARG A 257 -18.58 -16.79 -2.46
C ARG A 257 -18.36 -15.64 -1.50
N PHE A 258 -18.60 -14.43 -1.94
CA PHE A 258 -18.59 -13.27 -1.05
C PHE A 258 -19.65 -12.25 -1.49
N GLU A 259 -20.04 -11.41 -0.55
CA GLU A 259 -20.95 -10.28 -0.77
C GLU A 259 -20.41 -9.09 0.03
N ILE A 260 -20.65 -7.87 -0.48
CA ILE A 260 -20.39 -6.65 0.26
C ILE A 260 -21.73 -5.97 0.50
N ASP A 261 -22.28 -6.17 1.68
CA ASP A 261 -23.56 -5.63 2.09
C ASP A 261 -23.37 -4.23 2.71
N PRO A 262 -24.18 -3.23 2.35
CA PRO A 262 -23.99 -1.87 2.81
C PRO A 262 -24.24 -1.68 4.31
N ASP A 263 -24.99 -2.57 4.98
CA ASP A 263 -25.29 -2.49 6.42
C ASP A 263 -24.43 -3.47 7.24
N ASN A 264 -24.13 -4.63 6.67
CA ASN A 264 -23.49 -5.75 7.34
C ASN A 264 -22.01 -5.91 6.98
N GLY A 265 -21.50 -5.11 6.04
CA GLY A 265 -20.12 -5.14 5.60
C GLY A 265 -19.81 -6.38 4.75
N PHE A 266 -18.60 -6.92 4.89
CA PHE A 266 -18.14 -8.05 4.10
C PHE A 266 -18.63 -9.40 4.64
N ILE A 267 -19.14 -10.24 3.74
CA ILE A 267 -19.65 -11.59 4.02
C ILE A 267 -18.84 -12.57 3.17
N LEU A 268 -18.31 -13.63 3.80
CA LEU A 268 -17.57 -14.70 3.14
C LEU A 268 -18.29 -16.02 3.35
N ASN A 269 -18.65 -16.70 2.27
CA ASN A 269 -19.32 -18.00 2.29
C ASN A 269 -20.60 -18.03 3.16
N GLY A 270 -21.32 -16.92 3.23
CA GLY A 270 -22.55 -16.75 4.01
C GLY A 270 -22.35 -16.37 5.48
N GLU A 271 -21.11 -16.19 5.93
CA GLU A 271 -20.77 -15.74 7.28
C GLU A 271 -20.21 -14.31 7.26
N GLU A 272 -20.55 -13.50 8.26
CA GLU A 272 -19.91 -12.20 8.47
C GLU A 272 -18.40 -12.39 8.66
N TYR A 273 -17.61 -11.68 7.87
CA TYR A 273 -16.15 -11.77 7.89
C TYR A 273 -15.56 -10.36 7.79
N PRO A 274 -15.56 -9.58 8.90
CA PRO A 274 -15.13 -8.19 8.86
C PRO A 274 -13.70 -8.03 8.33
N LEU A 275 -13.54 -7.18 7.31
CA LEU A 275 -12.23 -6.91 6.72
C LEU A 275 -11.53 -5.79 7.48
N ARG A 276 -10.62 -6.17 8.36
CA ARG A 276 -9.80 -5.26 9.17
C ARG A 276 -8.35 -5.55 8.89
N GLY A 277 -7.62 -4.56 8.36
CA GLY A 277 -6.27 -4.82 7.90
C GLY A 277 -5.49 -3.57 7.53
N VAL A 278 -4.56 -3.74 6.59
CA VAL A 278 -3.48 -2.79 6.32
C VAL A 278 -3.26 -2.64 4.82
N SER A 279 -2.62 -1.55 4.42
CA SER A 279 -2.02 -1.39 3.10
C SER A 279 -0.53 -1.73 3.13
N ARG A 280 0.01 -2.22 2.01
CA ARG A 280 1.44 -2.61 1.91
C ARG A 280 2.05 -2.10 0.60
N HIS A 281 3.15 -1.37 0.68
CA HIS A 281 4.03 -1.06 -0.47
C HIS A 281 5.09 -2.16 -0.67
N GLN A 282 5.57 -2.34 -1.91
CA GLN A 282 6.53 -3.39 -2.26
C GLN A 282 8.00 -2.96 -2.17
N ASP A 283 8.38 -2.21 -1.15
CA ASP A 283 9.74 -1.68 -1.00
C ASP A 283 10.34 -1.95 0.38
N ARG A 284 11.68 -1.84 0.43
CA ARG A 284 12.50 -2.10 1.62
C ARG A 284 13.79 -1.25 1.57
N PRO A 285 14.41 -0.89 2.72
CA PRO A 285 15.56 0.00 2.72
C PRO A 285 16.76 -0.58 1.96
N GLY A 286 17.42 0.26 1.18
CA GLY A 286 18.66 -0.07 0.47
C GLY A 286 18.48 -0.86 -0.83
N ILE A 287 17.32 -1.49 -1.02
CA ILE A 287 17.00 -2.28 -2.22
C ILE A 287 15.83 -1.71 -3.03
N GLY A 288 15.19 -0.62 -2.57
CA GLY A 288 14.01 -0.08 -3.25
C GLY A 288 12.92 -1.13 -3.33
N ASN A 289 12.35 -1.29 -4.52
CA ASN A 289 11.36 -2.33 -4.84
C ASN A 289 11.95 -3.65 -5.37
N ALA A 290 13.28 -3.81 -5.41
CA ALA A 290 13.94 -5.03 -5.87
C ALA A 290 13.91 -6.14 -4.79
N LEU A 291 12.70 -6.58 -4.43
CA LEU A 291 12.46 -7.56 -3.38
C LEU A 291 12.79 -8.99 -3.83
N LEU A 292 13.20 -9.80 -2.87
CA LEU A 292 13.39 -11.25 -3.02
C LEU A 292 12.19 -11.98 -2.40
N PRO A 293 11.97 -13.27 -2.72
CA PRO A 293 10.89 -14.06 -2.13
C PRO A 293 10.82 -13.99 -0.60
N GLU A 294 11.96 -14.06 0.09
CA GLU A 294 12.00 -13.97 1.56
C GLU A 294 11.50 -12.62 2.12
N HIS A 295 11.59 -11.53 1.34
CA HIS A 295 11.06 -10.23 1.74
C HIS A 295 9.53 -10.20 1.66
N HIS A 296 8.96 -10.90 0.67
CA HIS A 296 7.51 -11.06 0.55
C HIS A 296 6.95 -11.95 1.67
N GLU A 297 7.66 -13.03 1.99
CA GLU A 297 7.33 -13.94 3.09
C GLU A 297 7.35 -13.24 4.46
N GLU A 298 8.41 -12.50 4.77
CA GLU A 298 8.48 -11.76 6.03
C GLU A 298 7.37 -10.71 6.16
N ASP A 299 7.06 -10.01 5.07
CA ASP A 299 5.98 -9.03 5.05
C ASP A 299 4.62 -9.69 5.35
N ILE A 300 4.29 -10.81 4.70
CA ILE A 300 3.00 -11.49 4.94
C ILE A 300 2.95 -12.13 6.33
N ASP A 301 4.08 -12.61 6.85
CA ASP A 301 4.18 -13.19 8.20
C ASP A 301 3.86 -12.15 9.28
N LEU A 302 4.41 -10.94 9.16
CA LEU A 302 4.13 -9.84 10.07
C LEU A 302 2.66 -9.39 10.01
N ILE A 303 2.07 -9.36 8.80
CA ILE A 303 0.65 -9.06 8.61
C ILE A 303 -0.23 -10.13 9.26
N CYS A 304 0.12 -11.41 9.10
CA CYS A 304 -0.60 -12.52 9.70
C CYS A 304 -0.48 -12.53 11.23
N GLU A 305 0.71 -12.23 11.77
CA GLU A 305 0.97 -12.13 13.21
C GLU A 305 0.08 -11.07 13.87
N MET A 306 -0.06 -9.91 13.21
CA MET A 306 -0.95 -8.84 13.67
C MET A 306 -2.42 -9.28 13.69
N GLY A 307 -2.79 -10.23 12.85
CA GLY A 307 -4.14 -10.75 12.75
C GLY A 307 -5.01 -10.10 11.65
N ALA A 308 -4.43 -9.34 10.73
CA ALA A 308 -5.19 -8.72 9.64
C ALA A 308 -5.97 -9.76 8.84
N THR A 309 -7.19 -9.42 8.41
CA THR A 309 -8.02 -10.26 7.53
C THR A 309 -8.03 -9.77 6.08
N THR A 310 -7.55 -8.55 5.84
CA THR A 310 -7.46 -7.94 4.50
C THR A 310 -6.15 -7.21 4.28
N VAL A 311 -5.71 -7.16 3.03
CA VAL A 311 -4.58 -6.32 2.59
C VAL A 311 -4.98 -5.53 1.36
N ARG A 312 -4.75 -4.21 1.39
CA ARG A 312 -4.81 -3.36 0.20
C ARG A 312 -3.42 -3.26 -0.41
N LEU A 313 -3.26 -3.78 -1.62
CA LEU A 313 -2.01 -3.78 -2.37
C LEU A 313 -1.93 -2.54 -3.24
N ALA A 314 -1.69 -1.43 -2.55
CA ALA A 314 -1.61 -0.09 -3.08
C ALA A 314 -0.18 0.24 -3.57
N HIS A 315 0.05 1.01 -4.63
CA HIS A 315 -0.92 1.61 -5.55
C HIS A 315 -0.65 1.14 -6.97
N TYR A 316 -0.50 -0.16 -7.12
CA TYR A 316 -0.26 -0.80 -8.40
C TYR A 316 -0.34 -2.32 -8.25
N GLN A 317 -0.24 -3.05 -9.35
CA GLN A 317 -0.13 -4.51 -9.34
C GLN A 317 1.12 -4.98 -8.57
N HIS A 318 0.91 -5.87 -7.59
CA HIS A 318 1.99 -6.48 -6.81
C HIS A 318 2.58 -7.72 -7.50
N ASP A 319 3.65 -8.24 -6.91
CA ASP A 319 4.30 -9.45 -7.40
C ASP A 319 3.34 -10.65 -7.30
N GLN A 320 3.35 -11.54 -8.30
CA GLN A 320 2.52 -12.74 -8.30
C GLN A 320 2.78 -13.61 -7.06
N TYR A 321 4.04 -13.66 -6.59
CA TYR A 321 4.40 -14.39 -5.39
C TYR A 321 3.73 -13.82 -4.12
N PHE A 322 3.48 -12.50 -4.07
CA PHE A 322 2.75 -11.92 -2.94
C PHE A 322 1.25 -12.22 -3.00
N TYR A 323 0.65 -12.25 -4.19
CA TYR A 323 -0.74 -12.70 -4.35
C TYR A 323 -0.89 -14.19 -4.00
N ASP A 324 0.07 -15.02 -4.40
CA ASP A 324 0.18 -16.42 -4.02
C ASP A 324 0.23 -16.60 -2.49
N LEU A 325 1.03 -15.79 -1.79
CA LEU A 325 1.08 -15.79 -0.33
C LEU A 325 -0.27 -15.34 0.27
N CYS A 326 -0.94 -14.35 -0.31
CA CYS A 326 -2.28 -13.94 0.15
C CYS A 326 -3.31 -15.08 0.02
N ASP A 327 -3.27 -15.83 -1.08
CA ASP A 327 -4.12 -17.00 -1.28
C ASP A 327 -3.87 -18.07 -0.22
N GLU A 328 -2.60 -18.39 0.04
CA GLU A 328 -2.16 -19.41 1.00
C GLU A 328 -2.48 -19.04 2.45
N ARG A 329 -2.39 -17.74 2.80
CA ARG A 329 -2.62 -17.25 4.16
C ARG A 329 -4.06 -16.83 4.42
N GLY A 330 -4.92 -16.88 3.41
CA GLY A 330 -6.34 -16.55 3.57
C GLY A 330 -6.61 -15.05 3.70
N MET A 331 -5.76 -14.21 3.12
CA MET A 331 -5.97 -12.77 3.09
C MET A 331 -7.04 -12.41 2.05
N VAL A 332 -7.90 -11.45 2.38
CA VAL A 332 -8.83 -10.86 1.40
C VAL A 332 -8.20 -9.59 0.82
N VAL A 333 -8.03 -9.55 -0.50
CA VAL A 333 -7.18 -8.57 -1.18
C VAL A 333 -7.99 -7.56 -1.98
N TRP A 334 -7.61 -6.30 -1.82
CA TRP A 334 -7.86 -5.23 -2.78
C TRP A 334 -6.61 -5.04 -3.63
N ALA A 335 -6.72 -5.25 -4.95
CA ALA A 335 -5.67 -4.96 -5.92
C ALA A 335 -6.06 -3.79 -6.82
N GLU A 336 -5.14 -2.91 -7.20
CA GLU A 336 -5.46 -1.69 -7.96
C GLU A 336 -4.38 -1.32 -8.98
N ILE A 337 -4.76 -0.47 -9.95
CA ILE A 337 -3.83 0.16 -10.90
C ILE A 337 -3.31 1.51 -10.36
N PRO A 338 -2.16 2.03 -10.85
CA PRO A 338 -1.61 3.31 -10.39
C PRO A 338 -2.32 4.55 -10.95
N TYR A 339 -3.64 4.48 -11.20
CA TYR A 339 -4.41 5.65 -11.61
C TYR A 339 -4.65 6.55 -10.37
N ILE A 340 -3.68 7.43 -10.10
CA ILE A 340 -3.53 8.07 -8.80
C ILE A 340 -3.37 9.60 -8.87
N SER A 341 -3.89 10.27 -7.85
CA SER A 341 -3.77 11.70 -7.48
C SER A 341 -4.28 12.73 -8.50
N LYS A 342 -3.88 12.65 -9.77
CA LYS A 342 -4.30 13.62 -10.79
C LYS A 342 -4.62 12.93 -12.10
N HIS A 343 -5.80 13.22 -12.64
CA HIS A 343 -6.17 12.78 -13.97
C HIS A 343 -5.31 13.44 -15.06
N MET A 344 -4.82 12.61 -15.97
CA MET A 344 -4.03 12.94 -17.15
C MET A 344 -4.88 12.57 -18.36
N PRO A 345 -5.36 13.55 -19.15
CA PRO A 345 -6.18 13.26 -20.34
C PRO A 345 -5.50 12.33 -21.34
N THR A 346 -4.17 12.43 -21.46
CA THR A 346 -3.34 11.57 -22.32
C THR A 346 -2.95 10.23 -21.70
N GLY A 347 -3.41 9.93 -20.48
CA GLY A 347 -3.08 8.70 -19.74
C GLY A 347 -4.12 7.59 -19.86
N ARG A 348 -5.26 7.83 -20.53
CA ARG A 348 -6.39 6.88 -20.62
C ARG A 348 -5.97 5.50 -21.15
N GLU A 349 -5.25 5.45 -22.26
CA GLU A 349 -4.79 4.17 -22.85
C GLU A 349 -3.94 3.36 -21.86
N ASN A 350 -3.08 4.03 -21.09
CA ASN A 350 -2.28 3.38 -20.07
C ASN A 350 -3.12 2.86 -18.90
N THR A 351 -4.15 3.59 -18.45
CA THR A 351 -5.07 3.08 -17.41
C THR A 351 -5.81 1.83 -17.87
N ILE A 352 -6.26 1.79 -19.13
CA ILE A 352 -6.93 0.64 -19.73
C ILE A 352 -5.96 -0.55 -19.83
N SER A 353 -4.75 -0.33 -20.32
CA SER A 353 -3.75 -1.40 -20.46
C SER A 353 -3.39 -2.01 -19.12
N GLN A 354 -3.06 -1.19 -18.12
CA GLN A 354 -2.70 -1.68 -16.78
C GLN A 354 -3.87 -2.39 -16.10
N MET A 355 -5.13 -1.96 -16.34
CA MET A 355 -6.29 -2.66 -15.78
C MET A 355 -6.50 -4.03 -16.44
N LYS A 356 -6.36 -4.12 -17.77
CA LYS A 356 -6.41 -5.40 -18.48
C LYS A 356 -5.35 -6.35 -17.95
N GLU A 357 -4.12 -5.88 -17.84
CA GLU A 357 -2.99 -6.66 -17.33
C GLU A 357 -3.24 -7.14 -15.89
N LEU A 358 -3.67 -6.24 -15.00
CA LEU A 358 -3.98 -6.59 -13.60
C LEU A 358 -5.03 -7.71 -13.51
N VAL A 359 -6.18 -7.53 -14.16
CA VAL A 359 -7.29 -8.49 -14.09
C VAL A 359 -6.92 -9.80 -14.76
N ILE A 360 -6.36 -9.77 -15.97
CA ILE A 360 -6.03 -10.98 -16.73
C ILE A 360 -4.95 -11.80 -16.03
N GLN A 361 -3.91 -11.16 -15.49
CA GLN A 361 -2.82 -11.86 -14.82
C GLN A 361 -3.24 -12.41 -13.45
N SER A 362 -4.16 -11.74 -12.77
CA SER A 362 -4.49 -12.03 -11.37
C SER A 362 -5.88 -12.66 -11.17
N HIS A 363 -6.60 -12.99 -12.25
CA HIS A 363 -7.97 -13.54 -12.22
C HIS A 363 -8.11 -14.80 -11.36
N ASN A 364 -7.07 -15.64 -11.32
CA ASN A 364 -7.11 -16.94 -10.68
C ASN A 364 -6.91 -16.89 -9.15
N HIS A 365 -6.46 -15.75 -8.59
CA HIS A 365 -6.21 -15.59 -7.16
C HIS A 365 -7.53 -15.48 -6.37
N PRO A 366 -7.92 -16.49 -5.56
CA PRO A 366 -9.12 -16.40 -4.72
C PRO A 366 -9.06 -15.28 -3.68
N SER A 367 -7.86 -14.84 -3.27
CA SER A 367 -7.70 -13.76 -2.30
C SER A 367 -8.31 -12.46 -2.78
N ILE A 368 -8.21 -12.15 -4.07
CA ILE A 368 -8.67 -10.87 -4.63
C ILE A 368 -10.19 -10.86 -4.70
N VAL A 369 -10.84 -9.82 -4.18
CA VAL A 369 -12.30 -9.65 -4.21
C VAL A 369 -12.73 -8.31 -4.81
N VAL A 370 -11.83 -7.32 -4.85
CA VAL A 370 -12.09 -6.01 -5.42
C VAL A 370 -10.95 -5.53 -6.33
N TRP A 371 -11.33 -4.90 -7.44
CA TRP A 371 -10.44 -4.21 -8.37
C TRP A 371 -10.54 -2.70 -8.15
N GLY A 372 -9.47 -2.08 -7.66
CA GLY A 372 -9.39 -0.64 -7.45
C GLY A 372 -9.16 0.11 -8.75
N LEU A 373 -10.08 0.99 -9.11
CA LEU A 373 -10.03 1.78 -10.35
C LEU A 373 -9.06 2.95 -10.22
N SER A 374 -9.03 3.61 -9.06
CA SER A 374 -8.18 4.79 -8.82
C SER A 374 -7.98 5.09 -7.33
N ASN A 375 -6.99 5.95 -7.05
CA ASN A 375 -6.69 6.46 -5.71
C ASN A 375 -6.54 8.00 -5.72
N GLU A 376 -7.28 8.68 -4.85
CA GLU A 376 -7.23 10.14 -4.62
C GLU A 376 -7.30 10.99 -5.90
N ILE A 377 -7.96 10.47 -6.94
CA ILE A 377 -7.79 10.98 -8.30
C ILE A 377 -8.30 12.41 -8.48
N THR A 378 -9.17 12.86 -7.58
CA THR A 378 -9.80 14.18 -7.58
C THR A 378 -9.02 15.23 -6.79
N ILE A 379 -7.75 15.00 -6.39
CA ILE A 379 -6.92 16.08 -5.82
C ILE A 379 -6.84 17.25 -6.81
N GLY A 380 -6.80 16.96 -8.12
CA GLY A 380 -6.82 17.97 -9.19
C GLY A 380 -8.21 18.48 -9.59
N GLY A 381 -9.28 18.03 -8.94
CA GLY A 381 -10.68 18.26 -9.34
C GLY A 381 -11.31 17.06 -10.04
N SER A 382 -12.64 17.16 -10.25
CA SER A 382 -13.47 16.16 -10.93
C SER A 382 -14.06 16.80 -12.20
N ASP A 383 -13.84 16.18 -13.36
CA ASP A 383 -14.35 16.61 -14.66
C ASP A 383 -14.91 15.43 -15.48
N GLU A 384 -15.54 15.71 -16.62
CA GLU A 384 -16.20 14.66 -17.42
C GLU A 384 -15.19 13.67 -18.05
N ASP A 385 -13.96 14.10 -18.36
CA ASP A 385 -12.92 13.22 -18.92
C ASP A 385 -12.50 12.17 -17.88
N LEU A 386 -12.36 12.60 -16.61
CA LEU A 386 -12.14 11.72 -15.47
C LEU A 386 -13.32 10.75 -15.29
N LEU A 387 -14.56 11.24 -15.31
CA LEU A 387 -15.75 10.41 -15.14
C LEU A 387 -15.88 9.36 -16.24
N GLU A 388 -15.66 9.74 -17.51
CA GLU A 388 -15.67 8.81 -18.63
C GLU A 388 -14.59 7.75 -18.48
N ASN A 389 -13.37 8.12 -18.07
CA ASN A 389 -12.31 7.15 -17.83
C ASN A 389 -12.69 6.12 -16.74
N HIS A 390 -13.35 6.56 -15.66
CA HIS A 390 -13.82 5.64 -14.61
C HIS A 390 -14.94 4.72 -15.10
N ARG A 391 -15.88 5.21 -15.91
CA ARG A 391 -16.92 4.36 -16.51
C ARG A 391 -16.29 3.29 -17.41
N ILE A 392 -15.33 3.68 -18.26
CA ILE A 392 -14.59 2.74 -19.11
C ILE A 392 -13.90 1.67 -18.27
N LEU A 393 -13.20 2.05 -17.20
CA LEU A 393 -12.49 1.10 -16.34
C LEU A 393 -13.45 0.20 -15.57
N ASN A 394 -14.57 0.73 -15.08
CA ASN A 394 -15.59 -0.04 -14.39
C ASN A 394 -16.22 -1.09 -15.31
N ASP A 395 -16.69 -0.66 -16.49
CA ASP A 395 -17.28 -1.54 -17.50
C ASP A 395 -16.28 -2.61 -17.95
N LEU A 396 -15.01 -2.23 -18.14
CA LEU A 396 -13.93 -3.16 -18.49
C LEU A 396 -13.71 -4.23 -17.41
N CYS A 397 -13.68 -3.85 -16.13
CA CYS A 397 -13.55 -4.81 -15.03
C CYS A 397 -14.71 -5.81 -15.04
N HIS A 398 -15.95 -5.34 -15.19
CA HIS A 398 -17.14 -6.21 -15.24
C HIS A 398 -17.25 -7.04 -16.53
N GLU A 399 -16.66 -6.58 -17.64
CA GLU A 399 -16.53 -7.35 -18.88
C GLU A 399 -15.55 -8.52 -18.70
N LEU A 400 -14.37 -8.23 -18.15
CA LEU A 400 -13.29 -9.20 -17.97
C LEU A 400 -13.55 -10.17 -16.80
N ASP A 401 -14.13 -9.69 -15.71
CA ASP A 401 -14.36 -10.44 -14.49
C ASP A 401 -15.72 -10.14 -13.86
N LYS A 402 -16.66 -11.07 -14.06
CA LYS A 402 -18.03 -10.99 -13.52
C LYS A 402 -18.14 -11.46 -12.08
N THR A 403 -17.03 -11.86 -11.46
CA THR A 403 -17.02 -12.52 -10.15
C THR A 403 -16.45 -11.65 -9.03
N ARG A 404 -16.00 -10.44 -9.37
CA ARG A 404 -15.41 -9.47 -8.43
C ARG A 404 -16.05 -8.10 -8.60
N LEU A 405 -15.90 -7.29 -7.57
CA LEU A 405 -16.44 -5.94 -7.51
C LEU A 405 -15.38 -4.89 -7.84
N THR A 406 -15.78 -3.68 -8.18
CA THR A 406 -14.90 -2.53 -8.38
C THR A 406 -14.91 -1.60 -7.16
N ALA A 407 -13.78 -0.93 -6.92
CA ALA A 407 -13.62 0.00 -5.80
C ALA A 407 -12.87 1.29 -6.21
N VAL A 408 -13.06 2.36 -5.44
CA VAL A 408 -12.21 3.56 -5.49
C VAL A 408 -11.76 3.96 -4.09
N ALA A 409 -10.57 4.53 -3.99
CA ALA A 409 -10.07 5.19 -2.79
C ALA A 409 -10.18 6.71 -2.96
N ALA A 410 -11.22 7.30 -2.39
CA ALA A 410 -11.53 8.72 -2.48
C ALA A 410 -10.62 9.56 -1.56
N VAL A 411 -10.14 10.70 -2.04
CA VAL A 411 -9.38 11.64 -1.20
C VAL A 411 -10.28 12.28 -0.14
N SER A 412 -9.73 12.57 1.04
CA SER A 412 -10.49 13.06 2.20
C SER A 412 -11.41 14.27 1.93
N MET A 413 -11.07 15.15 0.98
CA MET A 413 -11.84 16.36 0.66
C MET A 413 -12.80 16.19 -0.50
N CYS A 414 -12.90 14.99 -1.08
CA CYS A 414 -13.91 14.68 -2.07
C CYS A 414 -15.31 14.77 -1.43
N LYS A 415 -16.21 15.53 -2.06
CA LYS A 415 -17.60 15.64 -1.62
C LYS A 415 -18.26 14.27 -1.70
N ILE A 416 -19.05 13.93 -0.68
CA ILE A 416 -19.76 12.64 -0.61
C ILE A 416 -20.76 12.43 -1.77
N ASP A 417 -21.26 13.53 -2.35
CA ASP A 417 -22.17 13.53 -3.50
C ASP A 417 -21.44 13.66 -4.86
N ASP A 418 -20.11 13.54 -4.93
CA ASP A 418 -19.40 13.65 -6.21
C ASP A 418 -19.82 12.51 -7.15
N PRO A 419 -20.21 12.80 -8.42
CA PRO A 419 -20.70 11.78 -9.34
C PRO A 419 -19.76 10.58 -9.54
N TYR A 420 -18.43 10.73 -9.41
CA TYR A 420 -17.53 9.59 -9.62
C TYR A 420 -17.70 8.49 -8.57
N LEU A 421 -18.20 8.82 -7.37
CA LEU A 421 -18.42 7.87 -6.28
C LEU A 421 -19.59 6.90 -6.57
N SER A 422 -20.43 7.22 -7.55
CA SER A 422 -21.55 6.37 -7.97
C SER A 422 -21.20 5.36 -9.06
N ILE A 423 -19.97 5.39 -9.58
CA ILE A 423 -19.50 4.53 -10.66
C ILE A 423 -19.10 3.13 -10.16
N PRO A 424 -18.23 2.96 -9.14
CA PRO A 424 -17.81 1.64 -8.70
C PRO A 424 -18.88 0.94 -7.85
N ASP A 425 -18.75 -0.37 -7.68
CA ASP A 425 -19.65 -1.17 -6.85
C ASP A 425 -19.56 -0.80 -5.35
N VAL A 426 -18.35 -0.49 -4.88
CA VAL A 426 -18.08 -0.08 -3.49
C VAL A 426 -17.15 1.13 -3.42
N VAL A 427 -17.24 1.89 -2.34
CA VAL A 427 -16.46 3.10 -2.13
C VAL A 427 -15.63 2.97 -0.86
N SER A 428 -14.44 3.56 -0.85
CA SER A 428 -13.71 3.82 0.38
C SER A 428 -13.08 5.21 0.37
N TYR A 429 -12.86 5.75 1.57
CA TYR A 429 -12.23 7.05 1.74
C TYR A 429 -10.88 6.96 2.45
N ASN A 430 -9.98 7.83 2.04
CA ASN A 430 -8.70 8.10 2.69
C ASN A 430 -8.89 9.24 3.68
N HIS A 431 -8.89 8.94 4.97
CA HIS A 431 -9.10 9.93 6.04
C HIS A 431 -7.96 9.96 7.05
N TYR A 432 -7.51 11.18 7.30
CA TYR A 432 -6.39 11.46 8.21
C TYR A 432 -6.81 12.44 9.31
N PHE A 433 -8.09 12.43 9.73
CA PHE A 433 -8.56 13.25 10.84
C PHE A 433 -7.86 12.83 12.14
N GLY A 434 -7.18 13.77 12.77
CA GLY A 434 -6.24 13.51 13.87
C GLY A 434 -4.78 13.47 13.42
N TRP A 435 -4.46 13.58 12.13
CA TRP A 435 -3.09 13.70 11.62
C TRP A 435 -2.92 14.90 10.68
N TYR A 436 -3.54 14.91 9.50
CA TYR A 436 -3.54 16.07 8.59
C TYR A 436 -4.70 17.02 8.89
N GLY A 437 -4.76 17.47 10.15
CA GLY A 437 -5.85 18.28 10.67
C GLY A 437 -6.96 17.40 11.24
N GLY A 438 -8.12 17.98 11.53
CA GLY A 438 -9.20 17.37 12.29
C GLY A 438 -8.81 16.91 13.70
N GLU A 439 -9.66 16.08 14.27
CA GLU A 439 -9.43 15.37 15.53
C GLU A 439 -9.80 13.90 15.34
N THR A 440 -9.18 12.99 16.10
CA THR A 440 -9.41 11.53 15.95
C THR A 440 -10.88 11.14 16.10
N GLY A 441 -11.65 11.87 16.92
CA GLY A 441 -13.08 11.64 17.13
C GLY A 441 -14.00 12.03 15.96
N MET A 442 -13.47 12.60 14.87
CA MET A 442 -14.26 12.95 13.68
C MET A 442 -14.49 11.76 12.75
N ASN A 443 -13.63 10.73 12.81
CA ASN A 443 -13.64 9.62 11.86
C ASN A 443 -14.96 8.86 11.87
N GLY A 444 -15.37 8.33 13.02
CA GLY A 444 -16.62 7.58 13.17
C GLY A 444 -17.85 8.36 12.72
N PRO A 445 -18.10 9.57 13.26
CA PRO A 445 -19.23 10.41 12.85
C PRO A 445 -19.26 10.76 11.36
N TRP A 446 -18.10 10.92 10.72
CA TRP A 446 -18.04 11.18 9.28
C TRP A 446 -18.58 9.98 8.48
N PHE A 447 -18.15 8.76 8.82
CA PHE A 447 -18.65 7.55 8.17
C PHE A 447 -20.14 7.30 8.47
N ASP A 448 -20.60 7.64 9.68
CA ASP A 448 -22.03 7.54 10.02
C ASP A 448 -22.85 8.49 9.13
N ASN A 449 -22.34 9.68 8.86
CA ASN A 449 -22.98 10.64 7.95
C ASN A 449 -23.00 10.15 6.50
N PHE A 450 -21.88 9.61 5.99
CA PHE A 450 -21.84 9.04 4.64
C PHE A 450 -22.85 7.91 4.50
N HIS A 451 -22.82 6.94 5.41
CA HIS A 451 -23.71 5.78 5.38
C HIS A 451 -25.19 6.18 5.51
N ALA A 452 -25.53 7.16 6.35
CA ALA A 452 -26.89 7.69 6.44
C ALA A 452 -27.35 8.41 5.15
N THR A 453 -26.43 9.07 4.44
CA THR A 453 -26.73 9.83 3.21
C THR A 453 -26.81 8.92 1.98
N HIS A 454 -25.95 7.91 1.91
CA HIS A 454 -25.84 6.94 0.82
C HIS A 454 -25.99 5.50 1.33
N PRO A 455 -27.17 5.11 1.85
CA PRO A 455 -27.35 3.83 2.57
C PRO A 455 -27.18 2.60 1.69
N ASN A 456 -27.17 2.75 0.36
CA ASN A 456 -27.00 1.62 -0.58
C ASN A 456 -25.57 1.52 -1.13
N ILE A 457 -24.66 2.42 -0.76
CA ILE A 457 -23.26 2.39 -1.19
C ILE A 457 -22.44 1.80 -0.03
N PRO A 458 -21.89 0.58 -0.17
CA PRO A 458 -20.99 0.06 0.85
C PRO A 458 -19.76 0.95 0.97
N ILE A 459 -19.54 1.45 2.18
CA ILE A 459 -18.47 2.41 2.49
C ILE A 459 -17.38 1.77 3.34
N GLY A 460 -16.12 1.99 2.98
CA GLY A 460 -14.95 1.55 3.72
C GLY A 460 -13.95 2.69 3.96
N CYS A 461 -12.85 2.39 4.65
CA CYS A 461 -11.74 3.32 4.85
C CYS A 461 -10.47 2.72 4.28
N SER A 462 -10.07 3.17 3.08
CA SER A 462 -8.95 2.64 2.30
C SER A 462 -7.60 3.14 2.78
N GLU A 463 -7.57 4.26 3.51
CA GLU A 463 -6.40 4.77 4.20
C GLU A 463 -6.79 5.53 5.48
N TYR A 464 -6.11 5.21 6.56
CA TYR A 464 -6.05 6.02 7.77
C TYR A 464 -4.75 5.73 8.50
N GLY A 465 -4.09 6.77 9.02
CA GLY A 465 -2.75 6.61 9.55
C GLY A 465 -2.21 7.85 10.23
N CYS A 466 -1.17 7.63 11.01
CA CYS A 466 -0.44 8.68 11.71
C CYS A 466 1.05 8.34 11.66
N GLU A 467 1.90 9.36 11.44
CA GLU A 467 3.34 9.18 11.50
C GLU A 467 3.76 8.85 12.93
N GLY A 468 4.76 7.97 13.09
CA GLY A 468 5.36 7.64 14.38
C GLY A 468 6.81 7.21 14.21
N LEU A 469 7.73 7.91 14.89
CA LEU A 469 9.18 7.65 14.85
C LEU A 469 9.73 7.39 16.27
N ASP A 470 11.06 7.38 16.41
CA ASP A 470 11.78 7.24 17.68
C ASP A 470 11.79 8.54 18.50
N TRP A 471 10.61 9.16 18.62
CA TRP A 471 10.38 10.33 19.47
C TRP A 471 9.39 9.95 20.57
N HIS A 472 9.57 10.52 21.76
CA HIS A 472 8.80 10.13 22.93
C HIS A 472 8.33 11.29 23.79
N THR A 473 7.16 11.13 24.40
CA THR A 473 6.56 12.16 25.26
C THR A 473 5.52 11.58 26.23
N SER A 474 5.37 12.22 27.40
CA SER A 474 4.28 11.95 28.33
C SER A 474 3.01 12.78 28.04
N ASP A 475 3.08 13.69 27.07
CA ASP A 475 1.97 14.57 26.63
C ASP A 475 1.84 14.50 25.09
N PRO A 476 1.38 13.36 24.54
CA PRO A 476 1.34 13.12 23.10
C PRO A 476 0.37 14.05 22.40
N LYS A 477 0.83 14.70 21.33
CA LYS A 477 0.09 15.69 20.55
C LYS A 477 0.28 15.50 19.05
N GLN A 478 -0.77 15.83 18.33
CA GLN A 478 -0.75 15.84 16.87
C GLN A 478 0.45 16.63 16.32
N GLY A 479 1.27 15.98 15.51
CA GLY A 479 2.41 16.58 14.83
C GLY A 479 3.72 16.56 15.61
N ASP A 480 3.80 15.91 16.77
CA ASP A 480 5.07 15.69 17.49
C ASP A 480 5.86 14.47 16.98
N TYR A 481 5.27 13.67 16.08
CA TYR A 481 5.85 12.46 15.47
C TYR A 481 6.21 11.36 16.47
N THR A 482 5.68 11.42 17.69
CA THR A 482 6.00 10.45 18.75
C THR A 482 5.28 9.13 18.53
N GLU A 483 5.92 8.05 18.97
CA GLU A 483 5.30 6.71 19.00
C GLU A 483 4.04 6.73 19.88
N GLU A 484 4.04 7.47 20.99
CA GLU A 484 2.89 7.60 21.88
C GLU A 484 1.68 8.27 21.20
N TYR A 485 1.89 9.29 20.36
CA TYR A 485 0.76 9.90 19.63
C TYR A 485 0.22 8.98 18.54
N GLN A 486 1.09 8.31 17.77
CA GLN A 486 0.65 7.32 16.79
C GLN A 486 -0.18 6.21 17.44
N THR A 487 0.25 5.77 18.62
CA THR A 487 -0.40 4.75 19.43
C THR A 487 -1.79 5.21 19.88
N TYR A 488 -1.89 6.40 20.48
CA TYR A 488 -3.17 7.02 20.83
C TYR A 488 -4.11 7.16 19.62
N TYR A 489 -3.59 7.62 18.47
CA TYR A 489 -4.35 7.75 17.24
C TYR A 489 -5.01 6.42 16.84
N HIS A 490 -4.24 5.34 16.81
CA HIS A 490 -4.76 4.03 16.42
C HIS A 490 -5.70 3.42 17.47
N GLU A 491 -5.47 3.62 18.78
CA GLU A 491 -6.43 3.22 19.81
C GLU A 491 -7.81 3.85 19.56
N GLU A 492 -7.85 5.15 19.25
CA GLU A 492 -9.09 5.87 18.97
C GLU A 492 -9.78 5.39 17.70
N LEU A 493 -9.03 5.11 16.63
CA LEU A 493 -9.60 4.69 15.36
C LEU A 493 -10.07 3.23 15.38
N ILE A 494 -9.37 2.33 16.06
CA ILE A 494 -9.83 0.94 16.28
C ILE A 494 -11.20 0.94 16.94
N LYS A 495 -11.35 1.68 18.06
CA LYS A 495 -12.64 1.79 18.80
C LYS A 495 -13.77 2.34 17.96
N GLN A 496 -13.48 3.16 16.94
CA GLN A 496 -14.51 3.74 16.06
C GLN A 496 -14.82 2.81 14.89
N PHE A 497 -13.81 2.29 14.21
CA PHE A 497 -13.98 1.51 13.00
C PHE A 497 -14.43 0.08 13.27
N PHE A 498 -13.85 -0.59 14.26
CA PHE A 498 -14.09 -2.03 14.44
C PHE A 498 -15.47 -2.30 15.04
N THR A 499 -16.10 -1.28 15.63
CA THR A 499 -17.48 -1.34 16.16
C THR A 499 -18.54 -0.96 15.13
N ARG A 500 -18.15 -0.56 13.91
CA ARG A 500 -19.07 -0.20 12.81
C ARG A 500 -19.12 -1.32 11.79
N LYS A 501 -20.21 -2.07 11.82
CA LYS A 501 -20.39 -3.25 10.97
C LYS A 501 -20.49 -2.92 9.48
N TYR A 502 -21.18 -1.82 9.14
CA TYR A 502 -21.36 -1.36 7.77
C TYR A 502 -20.04 -0.99 7.06
N LEU A 503 -18.96 -0.74 7.81
CA LEU A 503 -17.65 -0.53 7.22
C LEU A 503 -17.15 -1.83 6.61
N TRP A 504 -17.28 -1.98 5.30
CA TRP A 504 -16.98 -3.24 4.63
C TRP A 504 -15.51 -3.63 4.73
N ALA A 505 -14.60 -2.64 4.67
CA ALA A 505 -13.18 -2.82 4.94
C ALA A 505 -12.53 -1.59 5.57
N THR A 506 -11.48 -1.81 6.36
CA THR A 506 -10.59 -0.77 6.85
C THR A 506 -9.13 -1.15 6.66
N HIS A 507 -8.36 -0.28 6.01
CA HIS A 507 -6.95 -0.47 5.71
C HIS A 507 -6.12 0.64 6.35
N VAL A 508 -5.32 0.28 7.36
CA VAL A 508 -4.31 1.17 7.92
C VAL A 508 -3.36 1.61 6.81
N TRP A 509 -3.06 2.90 6.75
CA TRP A 509 -1.98 3.48 5.96
C TRP A 509 -0.80 3.81 6.87
N ASN A 510 0.20 2.94 6.97
CA ASN A 510 0.32 1.65 6.29
C ASN A 510 0.93 0.57 7.20
N MET A 511 1.16 -0.63 6.68
CA MET A 511 1.79 -1.70 7.45
C MET A 511 3.25 -1.38 7.81
N PHE A 512 4.03 -0.87 6.85
CA PHE A 512 5.48 -0.70 6.97
C PHE A 512 5.91 0.69 6.51
N ASP A 513 6.77 1.38 7.26
CA ASP A 513 7.38 2.62 6.74
C ASP A 513 7.98 2.35 5.34
N PHE A 514 7.93 3.33 4.45
CA PHE A 514 8.29 3.13 3.05
C PHE A 514 8.93 4.36 2.43
N GLY A 515 9.58 4.19 1.28
CA GLY A 515 10.31 5.26 0.60
C GLY A 515 9.40 6.20 -0.19
N SER A 516 9.54 7.49 0.10
CA SER A 516 8.92 8.59 -0.62
C SER A 516 9.93 9.73 -0.64
N ASP A 517 10.71 9.80 -1.72
CA ASP A 517 11.89 10.67 -1.79
C ASP A 517 11.57 12.18 -1.65
N ALA A 518 10.33 12.57 -1.93
CA ALA A 518 9.87 13.94 -1.75
C ALA A 518 9.63 14.33 -0.27
N ARG A 519 9.53 13.36 0.64
CA ARG A 519 9.24 13.63 2.06
C ARG A 519 10.46 14.20 2.77
N ALA A 520 10.24 15.25 3.55
CA ALA A 520 11.26 15.87 4.40
C ALA A 520 10.61 16.30 5.73
N GLU A 521 10.29 15.34 6.57
CA GLU A 521 9.54 15.55 7.82
C GLU A 521 9.94 14.55 8.91
N GLY A 522 9.51 14.79 10.16
CA GLY A 522 9.69 13.84 11.26
C GLY A 522 11.15 13.56 11.67
N GLY A 523 12.12 14.29 11.12
CA GLY A 523 13.55 14.16 11.44
C GLY A 523 14.30 13.10 10.60
N THR A 524 13.61 12.40 9.70
CA THR A 524 14.20 11.48 8.73
C THR A 524 13.57 11.74 7.36
N ASN A 525 14.38 12.15 6.38
CA ASN A 525 13.88 12.47 5.04
C ASN A 525 13.70 11.20 4.18
N GLY A 526 13.03 11.36 3.04
CA GLY A 526 12.89 10.34 1.99
C GLY A 526 11.92 9.21 2.33
N ARG A 527 11.13 9.34 3.40
CA ARG A 527 10.31 8.25 3.94
C ARG A 527 8.97 8.75 4.47
N ASN A 528 7.97 7.91 4.29
CA ASN A 528 6.70 7.97 5.01
C ASN A 528 6.80 7.00 6.20
N HIS A 529 6.57 7.49 7.41
CA HIS A 529 6.74 6.78 8.69
C HIS A 529 5.40 6.47 9.38
N LYS A 530 4.32 6.34 8.60
CA LYS A 530 3.01 5.93 9.13
C LYS A 530 2.91 4.43 9.39
N GLY A 531 3.96 3.66 9.07
CA GLY A 531 4.00 2.23 9.26
C GLY A 531 3.71 1.83 10.71
N LEU A 532 3.04 0.69 10.88
CA LEU A 532 2.97 -0.02 12.17
C LEU A 532 4.29 -0.73 12.49
N VAL A 533 5.09 -0.99 11.46
CA VAL A 533 6.42 -1.60 11.54
C VAL A 533 7.42 -0.72 10.80
N SER A 534 8.67 -0.69 11.26
CA SER A 534 9.76 0.04 10.63
C SER A 534 10.04 -0.43 9.19
N PHE A 535 10.72 0.42 8.42
CA PHE A 535 10.99 0.18 7.01
C PHE A 535 11.77 -1.13 6.76
N ASP A 536 12.71 -1.46 7.66
CA ASP A 536 13.53 -2.67 7.61
C ASP A 536 12.84 -3.92 8.19
N ARG A 537 11.58 -3.83 8.59
CA ARG A 537 10.74 -4.89 9.20
C ARG A 537 11.20 -5.36 10.59
N LYS A 538 12.19 -4.70 11.21
CA LYS A 538 12.78 -5.16 12.48
C LYS A 538 12.11 -4.64 13.74
N TYR A 539 11.44 -3.49 13.67
CA TYR A 539 10.81 -2.87 14.83
C TYR A 539 9.30 -2.76 14.62
N LYS A 540 8.55 -3.52 15.42
CA LYS A 540 7.09 -3.40 15.54
C LYS A 540 6.80 -2.27 16.52
N LYS A 541 6.18 -1.19 16.04
CA LYS A 541 5.78 -0.06 16.87
C LYS A 541 4.66 -0.47 17.81
N ASP A 542 4.46 0.27 18.89
CA ASP A 542 3.38 -0.03 19.86
C ASP A 542 2.00 -0.13 19.19
N SER A 543 1.74 0.67 18.16
CA SER A 543 0.52 0.64 17.35
C SER A 543 0.26 -0.72 16.69
N PHE A 544 1.28 -1.49 16.28
CA PHE A 544 1.13 -2.87 15.78
C PHE A 544 0.42 -3.76 16.81
N TYR A 545 0.84 -3.66 18.07
CA TYR A 545 0.30 -4.48 19.15
C TYR A 545 -1.10 -4.06 19.57
N ALA A 546 -1.50 -2.79 19.35
CA ALA A 546 -2.88 -2.35 19.52
C ALA A 546 -3.82 -3.11 18.57
N TYR A 547 -3.44 -3.28 17.30
CA TYR A 547 -4.19 -4.10 16.35
C TYR A 547 -4.13 -5.58 16.69
N LYS A 548 -2.94 -6.10 17.06
CA LYS A 548 -2.77 -7.50 17.47
C LYS A 548 -3.73 -7.88 18.61
N ALA A 549 -3.96 -6.97 19.55
CA ALA A 549 -4.87 -7.16 20.68
C ALA A 549 -6.33 -7.35 20.27
N TRP A 550 -6.73 -6.79 19.13
CA TRP A 550 -8.10 -6.88 18.60
C TRP A 550 -8.29 -7.97 17.55
N LEU A 551 -7.22 -8.32 16.82
CA LEU A 551 -7.33 -9.12 15.60
C LEU A 551 -6.70 -10.51 15.68
N SER A 552 -5.72 -10.70 16.57
CA SER A 552 -5.00 -11.97 16.66
C SER A 552 -5.61 -12.87 17.72
N ASP A 553 -5.74 -14.16 17.37
CA ASP A 553 -6.13 -15.21 18.31
C ASP A 553 -4.93 -15.75 19.11
N GLU A 554 -3.70 -15.38 18.75
CA GLU A 554 -2.48 -15.78 19.48
C GLU A 554 -2.41 -15.04 20.84
N PRO A 555 -2.46 -15.73 21.99
CA PRO A 555 -2.37 -15.08 23.30
C PRO A 555 -1.07 -14.30 23.46
N PHE A 556 -1.14 -13.02 23.84
CA PHE A 556 0.04 -12.21 24.11
C PHE A 556 -0.22 -11.10 25.14
N VAL A 557 0.87 -10.51 25.64
CA VAL A 557 0.85 -9.27 26.42
C VAL A 557 2.01 -8.39 25.95
N HIS A 558 1.80 -7.08 25.80
CA HIS A 558 2.81 -6.12 25.36
C HIS A 558 2.77 -4.84 26.20
N LEU A 559 3.89 -4.49 26.81
CA LEU A 559 4.13 -3.21 27.48
C LEU A 559 4.48 -2.13 26.45
N THR A 560 3.72 -1.04 26.41
CA THR A 560 4.01 0.07 25.48
C THR A 560 5.18 0.92 25.94
N SER A 561 5.69 1.75 25.02
CA SER A 561 6.69 2.80 25.26
C SER A 561 8.01 2.25 25.81
N LYS A 562 8.44 1.06 25.34
CA LYS A 562 9.71 0.42 25.78
C LYS A 562 10.94 1.26 25.45
N ARG A 563 10.87 2.06 24.38
CA ARG A 563 11.94 2.98 23.98
C ARG A 563 11.94 4.29 24.79
N TYR A 564 10.82 4.62 25.44
CA TYR A 564 10.71 5.77 26.34
C TYR A 564 11.11 5.40 27.78
N THR A 565 12.42 5.25 28.01
CA THR A 565 12.96 4.82 29.30
C THR A 565 13.09 5.96 30.31
N ASP A 566 13.68 7.09 29.92
CA ASP A 566 13.94 8.20 30.85
C ASP A 566 12.72 9.14 30.97
N ARG A 567 12.05 9.13 32.12
CA ARG A 567 10.79 9.88 32.34
C ARG A 567 10.91 10.86 33.50
N VAL A 568 10.26 12.02 33.38
CA VAL A 568 10.43 13.15 34.32
C VAL A 568 9.36 13.18 35.41
N GLU A 569 8.16 12.74 35.09
CA GLU A 569 7.03 12.71 36.01
C GLU A 569 7.24 11.74 37.18
N GLU A 570 6.61 12.03 38.33
CA GLU A 570 6.66 11.18 39.53
C GLU A 570 5.78 9.93 39.40
N VAL A 571 4.71 10.04 38.60
CA VAL A 571 3.82 8.93 38.26
C VAL A 571 3.64 8.95 36.75
N THR A 572 4.08 7.89 36.08
CA THR A 572 4.00 7.75 34.63
C THR A 572 2.80 6.89 34.23
N ARG A 573 2.25 7.15 33.05
CA ARG A 573 1.21 6.30 32.46
C ARG A 573 1.88 5.20 31.65
N VAL A 574 1.41 3.98 31.85
CA VAL A 574 1.84 2.81 31.07
C VAL A 574 0.61 2.11 30.56
N THR A 575 0.53 1.94 29.24
CA THR A 575 -0.49 1.11 28.62
C THR A 575 0.08 -0.28 28.39
N VAL A 576 -0.76 -1.29 28.57
CA VAL A 576 -0.47 -2.68 28.22
C VAL A 576 -1.52 -3.14 27.22
N TYR A 577 -1.09 -3.79 26.15
CA TYR A 577 -1.97 -4.42 25.16
C TYR A 577 -2.01 -5.92 25.35
N SER A 578 -3.21 -6.49 25.31
CA SER A 578 -3.41 -7.93 25.37
C SER A 578 -4.79 -8.30 24.84
N ASN A 579 -4.88 -9.42 24.12
CA ASN A 579 -6.15 -10.06 23.77
C ASN A 579 -6.72 -10.91 24.92
N LEU A 580 -6.00 -11.04 26.04
CA LEU A 580 -6.47 -11.75 27.23
C LEU A 580 -7.33 -10.84 28.13
N PRO A 581 -8.27 -11.40 28.91
CA PRO A 581 -9.30 -10.61 29.60
C PRO A 581 -8.78 -9.82 30.83
N GLU A 582 -7.66 -10.23 31.42
CA GLU A 582 -7.09 -9.64 32.63
C GLU A 582 -5.57 -9.51 32.51
N VAL A 583 -5.05 -8.35 32.93
CA VAL A 583 -3.61 -8.06 33.01
C VAL A 583 -3.28 -7.60 34.43
N GLU A 584 -2.21 -8.14 35.00
CA GLU A 584 -1.56 -7.62 36.22
C GLU A 584 -0.24 -6.94 35.85
N LEU A 585 0.00 -5.75 36.39
CA LEU A 585 1.26 -5.04 36.20
C LEU A 585 2.05 -5.00 37.51
N PHE A 586 3.34 -5.28 37.44
CA PHE A 586 4.27 -5.22 38.57
C PHE A 586 5.31 -4.13 38.32
N ALA A 587 5.68 -3.40 39.38
CA ALA A 587 6.82 -2.50 39.42
C ALA A 587 7.81 -2.97 40.48
N ASN A 588 9.03 -3.35 40.06
CA ASN A 588 10.06 -3.95 40.93
C ASN A 588 9.54 -5.14 41.75
N GLY A 589 8.72 -6.00 41.13
CA GLY A 589 8.10 -7.16 41.76
C GLY A 589 6.90 -6.86 42.67
N VAL A 590 6.51 -5.60 42.82
CA VAL A 590 5.32 -5.19 43.58
C VAL A 590 4.15 -4.98 42.63
N SER A 591 3.03 -5.69 42.86
CA SER A 591 1.83 -5.54 42.06
C SER A 591 1.23 -4.13 42.16
N LEU A 592 0.91 -3.55 41.01
CA LEU A 592 0.13 -2.32 40.85
C LEU A 592 -1.37 -2.61 40.63
N GLY A 593 -1.76 -3.87 40.75
CA GLY A 593 -3.14 -4.35 40.63
C GLY A 593 -3.44 -5.03 39.31
N LYS A 594 -4.58 -5.73 39.31
CA LYS A 594 -5.17 -6.41 38.15
C LYS A 594 -6.21 -5.52 37.50
N LYS A 595 -6.25 -5.48 36.17
CA LYS A 595 -7.25 -4.74 35.39
C LYS A 595 -7.87 -5.62 34.31
N THR A 596 -9.12 -5.32 33.99
CA THR A 596 -9.85 -5.82 32.83
C THR A 596 -10.13 -4.66 31.89
N ALA A 597 -9.97 -4.84 30.58
CA ALA A 597 -10.24 -3.80 29.58
C ALA A 597 -10.99 -4.40 28.39
N LYS A 598 -12.22 -3.93 28.13
CA LYS A 598 -13.04 -4.42 27.00
C LYS A 598 -12.49 -3.99 25.63
N ASP A 599 -11.74 -2.90 25.61
CA ASP A 599 -11.06 -2.36 24.43
C ASP A 599 -9.65 -2.91 24.27
N HIS A 600 -9.26 -3.91 25.08
CA HIS A 600 -7.92 -4.53 25.08
C HIS A 600 -6.76 -3.61 25.49
N PHE A 601 -7.06 -2.39 25.98
CA PHE A 601 -6.08 -1.35 26.29
C PHE A 601 -6.03 -1.08 27.80
N PHE A 602 -5.10 -1.75 28.50
CA PHE A 602 -5.00 -1.75 29.96
C PHE A 602 -4.09 -0.61 30.44
N ARG A 603 -4.70 0.44 30.99
CA ARG A 603 -3.98 1.67 31.36
C ARG A 603 -3.64 1.67 32.85
N PHE A 604 -2.37 1.82 33.20
CA PHE A 604 -1.86 1.84 34.57
C PHE A 604 -1.19 3.17 34.91
N GLU A 605 -1.23 3.52 36.20
CA GLU A 605 -0.42 4.60 36.78
C GLU A 605 0.71 3.95 37.58
N VAL A 606 1.95 4.31 37.23
CA VAL A 606 3.16 3.65 37.74
C VAL A 606 4.00 4.69 38.48
N PRO A 607 4.29 4.49 39.78
CA PRO A 607 5.26 5.32 40.48
C PRO A 607 6.63 5.23 39.80
N ASN A 608 7.18 6.37 39.38
CA ASN A 608 8.45 6.45 38.67
C ASN A 608 9.56 6.84 39.65
N VAL A 609 10.24 5.84 40.22
CA VAL A 609 11.27 6.04 41.26
C VAL A 609 12.55 5.31 40.88
N GLY A 610 13.66 6.05 40.81
CA GLY A 610 14.96 5.47 40.45
C GLY A 610 14.89 4.72 39.11
N GLU A 611 15.48 3.53 39.05
CA GLU A 611 15.19 2.57 37.97
C GLU A 611 14.07 1.63 38.42
N THR A 612 13.04 1.49 37.58
CA THR A 612 11.88 0.64 37.85
C THR A 612 11.73 -0.38 36.72
N ARG A 613 11.81 -1.66 37.08
CA ARG A 613 11.51 -2.79 36.19
C ARG A 613 10.01 -3.04 36.20
N LEU A 614 9.41 -3.06 35.01
CA LEU A 614 8.00 -3.37 34.82
C LEU A 614 7.86 -4.80 34.29
N GLU A 615 6.91 -5.54 34.82
CA GLU A 615 6.52 -6.86 34.33
C GLU A 615 5.00 -6.88 34.19
N ALA A 616 4.51 -7.12 32.99
CA ALA A 616 3.10 -7.35 32.72
C ALA A 616 2.84 -8.85 32.61
N VAL A 617 1.81 -9.34 33.29
CA VAL A 617 1.41 -10.75 33.30
C VAL A 617 -0.05 -10.87 32.88
N ALA A 618 -0.32 -11.71 31.89
CA ALA A 618 -1.67 -12.02 31.43
C ALA A 618 -1.74 -13.51 31.09
N GLY A 619 -2.47 -14.30 31.89
CA GLY A 619 -2.42 -15.76 31.79
C GLY A 619 -0.99 -16.29 31.93
N ASP A 620 -0.53 -17.05 30.93
CA ASP A 620 0.85 -17.56 30.84
C ASP A 620 1.80 -16.60 30.11
N CYS A 621 1.28 -15.53 29.50
CA CYS A 621 2.07 -14.54 28.78
C CYS A 621 2.70 -13.54 29.75
N ARG A 622 3.95 -13.16 29.47
CA ARG A 622 4.71 -12.16 30.21
C ARG A 622 5.45 -11.24 29.28
N ASP A 623 5.58 -9.99 29.68
CA ASP A 623 6.42 -9.01 29.00
C ASP A 623 7.09 -8.08 30.01
N GLU A 624 8.27 -7.58 29.66
CA GLU A 624 9.10 -6.77 30.56
C GLU A 624 9.53 -5.46 29.88
N SER A 625 9.67 -4.41 30.69
CA SER A 625 10.27 -3.15 30.28
C SER A 625 10.97 -2.46 31.46
N VAL A 626 11.70 -1.38 31.18
CA VAL A 626 12.41 -0.60 32.20
C VAL A 626 12.11 0.88 32.00
N ILE A 627 11.75 1.56 33.07
CA ILE A 627 11.66 3.02 33.14
C ILE A 627 12.65 3.56 34.17
N ARG A 628 13.07 4.81 33.99
CA ARG A 628 14.00 5.49 34.87
C ARG A 628 13.53 6.91 35.16
N LYS A 629 13.48 7.26 36.44
CA LYS A 629 13.24 8.62 36.90
C LYS A 629 14.46 9.49 36.62
N VAL A 630 14.25 10.53 35.83
CA VAL A 630 15.23 11.61 35.60
C VAL A 630 14.68 12.96 36.07
N LYS A 631 15.58 13.93 36.28
CA LYS A 631 15.20 15.29 36.70
C LYS A 631 14.77 16.19 35.55
N THR A 632 15.36 15.98 34.38
CA THR A 632 15.16 16.77 33.17
C THR A 632 14.80 15.85 32.03
N PHE A 633 14.01 16.34 31.10
CA PHE A 633 13.63 15.60 29.91
C PHE A 633 14.87 15.23 29.08
N ASN A 634 14.89 14.03 28.50
CA ASN A 634 15.96 13.61 27.62
C ASN A 634 15.68 14.17 26.22
N GLU A 635 16.43 15.20 25.81
CA GLU A 635 16.21 15.89 24.53
C GLU A 635 16.42 14.99 23.30
N ALA A 636 17.02 13.81 23.42
CA ALA A 636 17.06 12.82 22.34
C ALA A 636 15.67 12.26 21.99
N TYR A 637 14.67 12.39 22.87
CA TYR A 637 13.29 11.99 22.60
C TYR A 637 12.46 13.07 21.90
N ARG A 638 12.99 14.28 21.77
CA ARG A 638 12.28 15.39 21.13
C ARG A 638 12.74 15.52 19.69
N LEU A 639 11.77 15.56 18.77
CA LEU A 639 12.04 15.96 17.40
C LEU A 639 12.72 17.35 17.39
N VAL A 640 13.95 17.40 16.89
CA VAL A 640 14.66 18.63 16.56
C VAL A 640 14.66 18.76 15.04
N ASP A 641 13.72 19.54 14.51
CA ASP A 641 13.67 19.76 13.07
C ASP A 641 14.83 20.69 12.66
N LYS A 642 15.86 20.10 12.02
CA LYS A 642 17.07 20.81 11.57
C LYS A 642 16.82 21.80 10.43
N GLY A 643 15.59 21.89 9.92
CA GLY A 643 15.13 22.89 8.95
C GLY A 643 13.98 23.78 9.44
N ALA A 644 13.42 23.53 10.63
CA ALA A 644 12.34 24.36 11.17
C ALA A 644 12.84 25.78 11.40
N VAL A 645 12.16 26.71 10.75
CA VAL A 645 12.35 28.15 10.95
C VAL A 645 12.11 28.53 12.43
N LEU A 646 11.15 27.85 13.07
CA LEU A 646 10.80 28.02 14.48
C LEU A 646 10.13 26.73 14.98
N ASN A 647 10.64 26.12 16.06
CA ASN A 647 9.95 24.98 16.67
C ASN A 647 8.79 25.46 17.56
N TRP A 648 7.79 24.62 17.76
CA TRP A 648 6.61 24.98 18.56
C TRP A 648 6.97 25.36 20.01
N PHE A 649 8.01 24.78 20.60
CA PHE A 649 8.47 25.14 21.95
C PHE A 649 9.37 26.39 21.99
N ASP A 650 9.83 26.89 20.83
CA ASP A 650 10.53 28.18 20.74
C ASP A 650 9.54 29.37 20.80
N VAL A 651 8.24 29.08 20.81
CA VAL A 651 7.14 30.05 20.83
C VAL A 651 6.82 30.43 22.27
N THR A 652 7.01 31.70 22.63
CA THR A 652 6.56 32.22 23.93
C THR A 652 5.04 32.19 24.04
N GLU A 653 4.50 31.58 25.09
CA GLU A 653 3.06 31.48 25.36
C GLU A 653 2.68 32.11 26.72
N PRO A 654 2.35 33.41 26.77
CA PRO A 654 1.85 34.04 27.99
C PRO A 654 0.48 33.46 28.38
N GLU A 655 0.31 33.18 29.67
CA GLU A 655 -0.94 32.63 30.21
C GLU A 655 -2.14 33.53 29.86
N GLY A 656 -3.19 32.94 29.26
CA GLY A 656 -4.42 33.64 28.89
C GLY A 656 -4.40 34.37 27.53
N PHE A 657 -3.31 34.33 26.77
CA PHE A 657 -3.20 34.97 25.44
C PHE A 657 -2.95 33.94 24.33
N LEU A 658 -3.36 34.27 23.10
CA LEU A 658 -3.14 33.41 21.94
C LEU A 658 -1.66 33.35 21.58
N SER A 659 -1.23 32.27 20.92
CA SER A 659 0.12 32.06 20.42
C SER A 659 0.11 31.35 19.07
N LEU A 660 1.27 31.18 18.45
CA LEU A 660 1.40 30.36 17.25
C LEU A 660 1.01 28.88 17.46
N ASN A 661 1.00 28.39 18.71
CA ASN A 661 0.60 27.03 19.03
C ASN A 661 -0.91 26.88 19.23
N ASP A 662 -1.68 27.96 19.20
CA ASP A 662 -3.14 27.87 19.21
C ASP A 662 -3.67 27.40 17.86
N LYS A 663 -4.75 26.60 17.91
CA LYS A 663 -5.49 26.20 16.72
C LYS A 663 -6.07 27.42 16.00
N MET A 664 -6.05 27.44 14.67
CA MET A 664 -6.64 28.53 13.89
C MET A 664 -8.11 28.75 14.21
N GLY A 665 -8.87 27.70 14.49
CA GLY A 665 -10.27 27.82 14.92
C GLY A 665 -10.42 28.62 16.22
N THR A 666 -9.46 28.55 17.13
CA THR A 666 -9.41 29.38 18.34
C THR A 666 -9.05 30.82 18.00
N VAL A 667 -8.09 31.04 17.11
CA VAL A 667 -7.68 32.39 16.67
C VAL A 667 -8.82 33.11 15.96
N LEU A 668 -9.52 32.43 15.05
CA LEU A 668 -10.62 32.97 14.26
C LEU A 668 -11.87 33.31 15.08
N LYS A 669 -12.01 32.78 16.31
CA LYS A 669 -13.09 33.15 17.24
C LYS A 669 -12.95 34.56 17.82
N THR A 670 -11.81 35.22 17.64
CA THR A 670 -11.58 36.60 18.08
C THR A 670 -11.57 37.55 16.90
N CYS A 671 -12.22 38.72 17.01
CA CYS A 671 -12.21 39.72 15.93
C CYS A 671 -10.78 40.14 15.54
N ALA A 672 -9.91 40.31 16.53
CA ALA A 672 -8.51 40.66 16.32
C ALA A 672 -7.73 39.54 15.60
N GLY A 673 -7.94 38.28 15.98
CA GLY A 673 -7.29 37.12 15.34
C GLY A 673 -7.78 36.90 13.91
N MET A 674 -9.08 37.03 13.66
CA MET A 674 -9.65 36.97 12.30
C MET A 674 -9.08 38.07 11.41
N GLN A 675 -8.99 39.30 11.91
CA GLN A 675 -8.45 40.42 11.13
C GLN A 675 -6.95 40.27 10.83
N MET A 676 -6.19 39.71 11.77
CA MET A 676 -4.79 39.34 11.54
C MET A 676 -4.66 38.30 10.42
N PHE A 677 -5.47 37.24 10.46
CA PHE A 677 -5.47 36.17 9.45
C PHE A 677 -5.85 36.67 8.05
N VAL A 678 -6.91 37.48 7.93
CA VAL A 678 -7.32 38.07 6.64
C VAL A 678 -6.24 38.98 6.07
N ASN A 679 -5.60 39.80 6.91
CA ASN A 679 -4.51 40.68 6.46
C ASN A 679 -3.28 39.89 6.01
N MET A 680 -3.03 38.73 6.61
CA MET A 680 -1.95 37.83 6.23
C MET A 680 -2.23 37.16 4.87
N ILE A 681 -3.41 36.56 4.68
CA ILE A 681 -3.82 35.99 3.38
C ILE A 681 -3.71 37.05 2.28
N ARG A 682 -4.21 38.26 2.54
CA ARG A 682 -4.13 39.37 1.58
C ARG A 682 -2.69 39.74 1.20
N LYS A 683 -1.74 39.68 2.15
CA LYS A 683 -0.32 39.93 1.86
C LYS A 683 0.31 38.81 1.04
N LEU A 684 -0.06 37.56 1.29
CA LEU A 684 0.39 36.40 0.53
C LEU A 684 -0.13 36.42 -0.91
N MET A 685 -1.37 36.89 -1.12
CA MET A 685 -1.98 37.01 -2.46
C MET A 685 -1.44 38.18 -3.30
N ASN A 686 -0.75 39.15 -2.70
CA ASN A 686 -0.29 40.38 -3.37
C ASN A 686 1.25 40.44 -3.58
N GLY A 687 1.98 39.34 -3.40
CA GLY A 687 3.44 39.27 -3.57
C GLY A 687 3.88 39.01 -5.03
N ASN A 688 4.84 39.78 -5.53
CA ASN A 688 5.42 39.64 -6.87
C ASN A 688 6.17 38.30 -7.04
N GLY A 689 5.64 37.43 -7.90
CA GLY A 689 6.28 36.22 -8.39
C GLY A 689 5.24 35.11 -8.53
N ASN A 690 4.89 34.75 -9.78
CA ASN A 690 3.91 33.72 -10.16
C ASN A 690 3.67 32.62 -9.12
N VAL A 691 2.62 32.79 -8.32
CA VAL A 691 1.93 31.68 -7.68
C VAL A 691 0.60 31.55 -8.42
N GLU A 692 0.59 30.81 -9.52
CA GLU A 692 -0.65 30.22 -10.01
C GLU A 692 -1.09 29.20 -8.94
N LEU A 693 -1.90 29.65 -7.99
CA LEU A 693 -2.79 28.78 -7.24
C LEU A 693 -3.86 28.30 -8.21
N ALA A 694 -3.50 27.34 -9.07
CA ALA A 694 -4.42 26.68 -9.96
C ALA A 694 -5.49 25.96 -9.12
N GLY A 695 -6.71 26.50 -9.10
CA GLY A 695 -7.93 25.77 -8.71
C GLY A 695 -8.28 25.63 -7.23
N PHE A 696 -7.64 26.34 -6.29
CA PHE A 696 -7.99 26.24 -4.86
C PHE A 696 -9.24 27.06 -4.50
N GLU A 697 -10.41 26.44 -4.43
CA GLU A 697 -11.56 27.02 -3.73
C GLU A 697 -11.50 26.72 -2.23
N ILE A 698 -11.41 27.77 -1.40
CA ILE A 698 -11.57 27.64 0.06
C ILE A 698 -13.05 27.40 0.37
N ASN A 699 -13.45 26.13 0.50
CA ASN A 699 -14.81 25.75 0.90
C ASN A 699 -14.94 25.57 2.44
N ALA A 700 -16.16 25.36 2.93
CA ALA A 700 -16.46 25.25 4.36
C ALA A 700 -15.75 24.07 5.05
N GLU A 701 -15.58 22.95 4.34
CA GLU A 701 -14.91 21.74 4.82
C GLU A 701 -13.40 21.96 4.94
N MET A 702 -12.80 22.63 3.94
CA MET A 702 -11.39 23.02 3.96
C MET A 702 -11.12 24.05 5.06
N LEU A 703 -12.04 25.00 5.30
CA LEU A 703 -11.99 25.90 6.46
C LEU A 703 -12.08 25.12 7.79
N GLY A 704 -12.93 24.09 7.87
CA GLY A 704 -13.02 23.19 9.01
C GLY A 704 -11.70 22.44 9.27
N MET A 705 -11.10 21.89 8.22
CA MET A 705 -9.79 21.23 8.28
C MET A 705 -8.69 22.21 8.70
N LEU A 706 -8.58 23.38 8.07
CA LEU A 706 -7.58 24.40 8.40
C LEU A 706 -7.74 24.93 9.84
N SER A 707 -8.97 24.99 10.36
CA SER A 707 -9.26 25.44 11.73
C SER A 707 -8.65 24.54 12.81
N SER A 708 -8.37 23.29 12.48
CA SER A 708 -7.86 22.29 13.43
C SER A 708 -6.34 22.38 13.64
N PHE A 709 -5.60 22.93 12.68
CA PHE A 709 -4.15 23.08 12.76
C PHE A 709 -3.77 24.26 13.66
N THR A 710 -2.62 24.15 14.32
CA THR A 710 -2.00 25.30 14.95
C THR A 710 -1.56 26.31 13.90
N VAL A 711 -1.52 27.59 14.27
CA VAL A 711 -1.05 28.65 13.36
C VAL A 711 0.36 28.33 12.85
N LEU A 712 1.25 27.87 13.74
CA LEU A 712 2.61 27.45 13.38
C LEU A 712 2.61 26.34 12.34
N ARG A 713 1.80 25.29 12.55
CA ARG A 713 1.74 24.14 11.66
C ARG A 713 1.23 24.54 10.27
N LEU A 714 0.27 25.46 10.18
CA LEU A 714 -0.15 26.01 8.89
C LEU A 714 0.97 26.76 8.17
N PHE A 715 1.78 27.53 8.89
CA PHE A 715 2.94 28.20 8.28
C PHE A 715 3.95 27.19 7.74
N THR A 716 4.28 26.16 8.52
CA THR A 716 5.17 25.08 8.09
C THR A 716 4.60 24.34 6.88
N MET A 717 3.30 24.03 6.88
CA MET A 717 2.62 23.42 5.74
C MET A 717 2.63 24.32 4.50
N MET A 718 2.41 25.63 4.65
CA MET A 718 2.46 26.57 3.52
C MET A 718 3.88 26.71 2.93
N THR A 719 4.92 26.59 3.76
CA THR A 719 6.30 26.54 3.29
C THR A 719 6.57 25.29 2.44
N GLY A 720 6.05 24.13 2.87
CA GLY A 720 6.15 22.87 2.12
C GLY A 720 5.31 22.83 0.84
N MET A 721 4.03 23.23 0.90
CA MET A 721 3.09 23.10 -0.23
C MET A 721 3.20 24.22 -1.27
N PHE A 722 3.51 25.46 -0.87
CA PHE A 722 3.44 26.63 -1.76
C PHE A 722 4.79 27.33 -1.95
N ASN A 723 5.89 26.74 -1.46
CA ASN A 723 7.24 27.31 -1.48
C ASN A 723 7.30 28.73 -0.85
N VAL A 724 6.37 29.04 0.06
CA VAL A 724 6.33 30.32 0.79
C VAL A 724 7.25 30.23 1.99
N LYS A 725 8.42 30.86 1.92
CA LYS A 725 9.41 30.84 3.01
C LYS A 725 9.11 31.93 4.05
N PHE A 726 8.94 31.53 5.30
CA PHE A 726 8.90 32.43 6.46
C PHE A 726 10.27 32.43 7.18
N THR A 727 10.68 33.55 7.77
CA THR A 727 11.86 33.61 8.65
C THR A 727 11.48 33.48 10.12
N LYS A 728 12.46 33.17 10.98
CA LYS A 728 12.24 33.00 12.43
C LYS A 728 11.68 34.29 13.04
N GLU A 729 12.20 35.43 12.62
CA GLU A 729 11.80 36.75 13.08
C GLU A 729 10.38 37.09 12.63
N GLN A 730 9.97 36.65 11.44
CA GLN A 730 8.61 36.86 10.94
C GLN A 730 7.60 36.05 11.78
N LEU A 731 7.90 34.78 12.05
CA LEU A 731 7.03 33.94 12.89
C LEU A 731 6.97 34.48 14.32
N LEU A 732 8.11 34.81 14.94
CA LEU A 732 8.13 35.41 16.27
C LEU A 732 7.38 36.75 16.33
N GLY A 733 7.49 37.58 15.29
CA GLY A 733 6.72 38.83 15.19
C GLY A 733 5.21 38.63 15.05
N ILE A 734 4.77 37.52 14.45
CA ILE A 734 3.35 37.11 14.43
C ILE A 734 2.94 36.58 15.81
N ASN A 735 3.81 35.80 16.46
CA ASN A 735 3.57 35.31 17.81
C ASN A 735 3.40 36.47 18.82
N GLU A 736 4.24 37.50 18.73
CA GLU A 736 4.11 38.69 19.58
C GLU A 736 2.78 39.44 19.37
N GLN A 737 2.22 39.40 18.16
CA GLN A 737 0.90 39.98 17.89
C GLN A 737 -0.20 39.11 18.50
N LEU A 738 -0.11 37.78 18.34
CA LEU A 738 -1.04 36.83 18.95
C LEU A 738 -1.03 36.92 20.48
N ASN A 739 0.15 37.09 21.08
CA ASN A 739 0.35 37.23 22.53
C ASN A 739 -0.30 38.50 23.12
N ARG A 740 -0.84 39.40 22.29
CA ARG A 740 -1.62 40.58 22.73
C ARG A 740 -3.13 40.35 22.62
N ILE A 741 -3.56 39.22 22.06
CA ILE A 741 -4.96 38.86 21.86
C ILE A 741 -5.35 37.89 22.97
N PRO A 742 -6.28 38.26 23.87
CA PRO A 742 -6.77 37.35 24.91
C PRO A 742 -7.40 36.10 24.29
N ARG A 743 -7.15 34.93 24.86
CA ARG A 743 -7.85 33.71 24.44
C ARG A 743 -9.36 33.87 24.68
N PRO A 744 -10.20 33.38 23.77
CA PRO A 744 -11.65 33.38 23.99
C PRO A 744 -11.96 32.61 25.27
N ARG A 745 -12.77 33.20 26.16
CA ARG A 745 -13.26 32.52 27.37
C ARG A 745 -14.09 31.31 26.93
N LYS A 746 -13.84 30.16 27.59
CA LYS A 746 -14.58 28.91 27.36
C LYS A 746 -16.08 29.10 27.54
#